data_AF-A0A8S4GB11-F1
#
_entry.id   AF-A0A8S4GB11-F1
#
_cell.length_a   1.000
_cell.length_b   1.000
_cell.length_c   1.000
_cell.angle_alpha   90.00
_cell.angle_beta   90.00
_cell.angle_gamma   90.00
#
_symmetry.space_group_name_H-M   'P 1'
#
loop_
_entity.id
_entity.type
_entity.pdbx_description
1 polymer ?
#
loop_
_entity_poly.entity_id
_entity_poly.type
_entity_poly.pdbx_seq_one_letter_code
_entity_poly.pdbx_strand_id
1 'polypeptide(L)'
;MLYHTATASPVTDKPVDMNHPKFVYEDVPLFLGLLKDLFPGLECPRVGYPDFNAAVADVLTNDGYILLDHQIDKVVQLYETMMSRHCTMLVGPTGGGKTLVLTTLVKAQSNLGLPTKLTVVNPKACSVIELYGVLDPVTRDWTDGLYSKIFREMNRPAEPNERRYHLFDGDVDALWIENMNSVMDDNKLLTLANGERIRLASYCALLFEVGDLDYASPATVSRAGMVYVDPKDLGYMPYWERWLRGRTNEEEREQLQRLFEHYVPGAINYILLGLFGLQQQTPLKTIVPQTPLNLVVQLCYMISGLLPNRDDTNEEIDPSVVECVFMVSMYNSLGAAIVDDGRLDFDQYIKKACPMLLVDDSPEKKATTRHFPMTFPTLYDYCLELDDKTWAAWDWLVPEYVHDRDLPFPATLVPTVDTLRVTWLLAIMETVERPVLLVGDTGSSKTAIITNYLRGLPADRYLVQQMNFSSRTSSLDVQRTLESVVEKRTKDVYGPPVGKKMMVFIDDMNMPIVDTYGTQQPIALLKLLFERKGFYDRGKDLNWKNIKDMGFLAAMGKAGGGRNDVDPRFISMFSTFNLQFPSESTLSHIYTCILRGHFSIFTDEVQEIVDKLVQMTLDLYKILIAELPPTPAKFHYIFNLRDLSRIAHGLTLTCPALFTEVRAVVRCWRNEFTRVVCDRLISDADHELMSAHVYTLVTQYFPEQEPVVLAETVLPEEYLDGEEGTNKTHGLFVCLIDGSTTVV
;
A
#
# COMPACT_ATOMS: atom_id res chain seq x y z
N MET A 1 -8.42 -59.33 -41.28
CA MET A 1 -7.00 -59.05 -40.97
C MET A 1 -6.55 -57.91 -41.87
N LEU A 2 -5.93 -56.87 -41.30
CA LEU A 2 -5.65 -55.54 -41.86
C LEU A 2 -6.82 -54.56 -41.74
N TYR A 3 -6.90 -53.91 -40.58
CA TYR A 3 -7.43 -52.55 -40.27
C TYR A 3 -7.69 -52.47 -38.75
N HIS A 4 -6.63 -52.68 -37.96
CA HIS A 4 -6.56 -52.25 -36.56
C HIS A 4 -5.31 -51.38 -36.47
N THR A 5 -5.42 -50.15 -36.96
CA THR A 5 -4.36 -49.14 -36.90
C THR A 5 -4.45 -48.38 -35.59
N ALA A 6 -3.29 -48.18 -34.98
CA ALA A 6 -3.03 -47.51 -33.73
C ALA A 6 -3.27 -45.99 -33.80
N THR A 7 -4.51 -45.55 -34.05
CA THR A 7 -4.87 -44.14 -34.22
C THR A 7 -5.77 -43.57 -33.11
N ALA A 8 -6.22 -44.38 -32.15
CA ALA A 8 -7.07 -43.90 -31.06
C ALA A 8 -6.30 -43.34 -29.85
N SER A 9 -5.15 -43.94 -29.48
CA SER A 9 -4.39 -43.52 -28.27
C SER A 9 -3.86 -42.08 -28.31
N PRO A 10 -3.28 -41.56 -29.42
CA PRO A 10 -2.75 -40.18 -29.43
C PRO A 10 -3.84 -39.10 -29.50
N VAL A 11 -5.10 -39.49 -29.71
CA VAL A 11 -6.24 -38.57 -29.93
C VAL A 11 -7.01 -38.34 -28.63
N THR A 12 -6.90 -39.22 -27.64
CA THR A 12 -7.60 -39.14 -26.34
C THR A 12 -6.76 -38.56 -25.21
N ASP A 13 -5.43 -38.63 -25.28
CA ASP A 13 -4.55 -38.06 -24.24
C ASP A 13 -4.41 -36.52 -24.40
N LYS A 14 -4.29 -36.05 -25.66
CA LYS A 14 -4.14 -34.62 -25.98
C LYS A 14 -5.29 -33.71 -25.49
N PRO A 15 -6.58 -34.10 -25.56
CA PRO A 15 -7.67 -33.27 -25.05
C PRO A 15 -7.61 -33.03 -23.54
N VAL A 16 -7.12 -33.98 -22.74
CA VAL A 16 -7.00 -33.82 -21.29
C VAL A 16 -5.84 -32.88 -20.98
N ASP A 17 -4.65 -33.18 -21.51
CA ASP A 17 -3.44 -32.40 -21.26
C ASP A 17 -3.53 -30.96 -21.83
N MET A 18 -4.24 -30.74 -22.94
CA MET A 18 -4.41 -29.40 -23.53
C MET A 18 -5.53 -28.56 -22.91
N ASN A 19 -6.51 -29.17 -22.21
CA ASN A 19 -7.65 -28.45 -21.67
C ASN A 19 -7.64 -28.35 -20.14
N HIS A 20 -7.07 -29.32 -19.43
CA HIS A 20 -6.96 -29.28 -17.97
C HIS A 20 -6.26 -28.00 -17.46
N PRO A 21 -5.16 -27.50 -18.07
CA PRO A 21 -4.53 -26.26 -17.65
C PRO A 21 -5.40 -25.01 -17.87
N LYS A 22 -6.45 -25.09 -18.69
CA LYS A 22 -7.30 -23.95 -19.05
C LYS A 22 -8.48 -23.73 -18.12
N PHE A 23 -8.78 -24.69 -17.25
CA PHE A 23 -9.95 -24.62 -16.38
C PHE A 23 -9.62 -23.98 -15.03
N VAL A 24 -10.58 -23.23 -14.50
CA VAL A 24 -10.56 -22.75 -13.12
C VAL A 24 -10.89 -23.89 -12.15
N TYR A 25 -10.57 -23.71 -10.87
CA TYR A 25 -10.71 -24.75 -9.84
C TYR A 25 -12.09 -25.44 -9.84
N GLU A 26 -13.16 -24.67 -9.99
CA GLU A 26 -14.54 -25.15 -9.92
C GLU A 26 -14.97 -25.96 -11.16
N ASP A 27 -14.32 -25.75 -12.30
CA ASP A 27 -14.64 -26.39 -13.58
C ASP A 27 -13.91 -27.72 -13.80
N VAL A 28 -12.78 -27.93 -13.11
CA VAL A 28 -11.98 -29.16 -13.24
C VAL A 28 -12.81 -30.41 -12.93
N PRO A 29 -13.57 -30.49 -11.82
CA PRO A 29 -14.41 -31.66 -11.53
C PRO A 29 -15.51 -31.89 -12.57
N LEU A 30 -16.10 -30.81 -13.11
CA LEU A 30 -17.15 -30.87 -14.13
C LEU A 30 -16.61 -31.44 -15.45
N PHE A 31 -15.43 -30.98 -15.88
CA PHE A 31 -14.76 -31.49 -17.07
C PHE A 31 -14.41 -32.98 -16.95
N LEU A 32 -13.86 -33.40 -15.80
CA LEU A 32 -13.56 -34.81 -15.55
C LEU A 32 -14.83 -35.67 -15.53
N GLY A 33 -15.93 -35.14 -14.99
CA GLY A 33 -17.25 -35.76 -15.06
C GLY A 33 -17.72 -35.97 -16.50
N LEU A 34 -17.67 -34.93 -17.33
CA LEU A 34 -18.01 -35.00 -18.75
C LEU A 34 -17.13 -36.00 -19.52
N LEU A 35 -15.83 -36.04 -19.25
CA LEU A 35 -14.90 -37.02 -19.84
C LEU A 35 -15.29 -38.45 -19.48
N LYS A 36 -15.62 -38.70 -18.21
CA LYS A 36 -16.03 -40.02 -17.73
C LYS A 36 -17.36 -40.47 -18.35
N ASP A 37 -18.28 -39.53 -18.59
CA ASP A 37 -19.57 -39.80 -19.23
C ASP A 37 -19.42 -40.04 -20.74
N LEU A 38 -18.57 -39.28 -21.42
CA LEU A 38 -18.31 -39.39 -22.86
C LEU A 38 -17.40 -40.57 -23.22
N PHE A 39 -16.46 -40.92 -22.34
CA PHE A 39 -15.44 -41.96 -22.55
C PHE A 39 -15.34 -42.92 -21.34
N PRO A 40 -16.42 -43.67 -21.02
CA PRO A 40 -16.41 -44.58 -19.88
C PRO A 40 -15.40 -45.74 -20.06
N GLY A 41 -14.54 -45.94 -19.05
CA GLY A 41 -13.55 -47.03 -19.03
C GLY A 41 -12.22 -46.73 -19.73
N LEU A 42 -12.02 -45.50 -20.22
CA LEU A 42 -10.73 -45.04 -20.74
C LEU A 42 -9.91 -44.44 -19.59
N GLU A 43 -8.85 -45.13 -19.18
CA GLU A 43 -7.79 -44.50 -18.38
C GLU A 43 -6.88 -43.73 -19.36
N CYS A 44 -6.77 -42.41 -19.19
CA CYS A 44 -5.83 -41.59 -19.98
C CYS A 44 -4.48 -41.62 -19.25
N PRO A 45 -3.48 -42.41 -19.70
CA PRO A 45 -2.19 -42.43 -19.06
C PRO A 45 -1.49 -41.10 -19.32
N ARG A 46 -1.13 -40.41 -18.25
CA ARG A 46 -0.43 -39.14 -18.36
C ARG A 46 0.98 -39.35 -18.90
N VAL A 47 1.38 -38.57 -19.89
CA VAL A 47 2.77 -38.58 -20.38
C VAL A 47 3.65 -37.95 -19.30
N GLY A 48 4.36 -38.80 -18.55
CA GLY A 48 5.30 -38.33 -17.53
C GLY A 48 6.59 -37.81 -18.16
N TYR A 49 7.17 -36.75 -17.58
CA TYR A 49 8.54 -36.30 -17.82
C TYR A 49 9.38 -36.54 -16.56
N PRO A 50 9.87 -37.76 -16.30
CA PRO A 50 10.47 -38.12 -15.01
C PRO A 50 11.69 -37.25 -14.66
N ASP A 51 12.57 -37.01 -15.64
CA ASP A 51 13.77 -36.20 -15.45
C ASP A 51 13.43 -34.74 -15.14
N PHE A 52 12.40 -34.21 -15.79
CA PHE A 52 11.93 -32.84 -15.55
C PHE A 52 11.23 -32.71 -14.19
N ASN A 53 10.39 -33.67 -13.82
CA ASN A 53 9.72 -33.68 -12.52
C ASN A 53 10.74 -33.77 -11.37
N ALA A 54 11.78 -34.61 -11.53
CA ALA A 54 12.89 -34.68 -10.58
C ALA A 54 13.64 -33.35 -10.47
N ALA A 55 13.99 -32.73 -11.60
CA ALA A 55 14.67 -31.43 -11.61
C ALA A 55 13.81 -30.32 -10.97
N VAL A 56 12.49 -30.33 -11.17
CA VAL A 56 11.55 -29.39 -10.54
C VAL A 56 11.52 -29.59 -9.03
N ALA A 57 11.41 -30.84 -8.56
CA ALA A 57 11.43 -31.15 -7.13
C ALA A 57 12.75 -30.73 -6.49
N ASP A 58 13.89 -31.03 -7.14
CA ASP A 58 15.22 -30.64 -6.67
C ASP A 58 15.35 -29.12 -6.54
N VAL A 59 14.88 -28.35 -7.54
CA VAL A 59 14.90 -26.88 -7.47
C VAL A 59 14.06 -26.37 -6.30
N LEU A 60 12.84 -26.88 -6.13
CA LEU A 60 11.96 -26.46 -5.04
C LEU A 60 12.57 -26.78 -3.67
N THR A 61 13.12 -27.98 -3.50
CA THR A 61 13.79 -28.38 -2.24
C THR A 61 15.04 -27.54 -1.97
N ASN A 62 15.87 -27.29 -2.99
CA ASN A 62 17.09 -26.49 -2.84
C ASN A 62 16.81 -25.02 -2.49
N ASP A 63 15.72 -24.47 -3.01
CA ASP A 63 15.26 -23.11 -2.66
C ASP A 63 14.48 -23.06 -1.32
N GLY A 64 14.36 -24.20 -0.62
CA GLY A 64 13.71 -24.32 0.69
C GLY A 64 12.18 -24.35 0.65
N TYR A 65 11.56 -24.57 -0.50
CA TYR A 65 10.11 -24.71 -0.63
C TYR A 65 9.62 -26.07 -0.14
N ILE A 66 8.32 -26.13 0.15
CA ILE A 66 7.62 -27.38 0.42
C ILE A 66 7.18 -27.97 -0.90
N LEU A 67 7.41 -29.28 -1.05
CA LEU A 67 6.97 -30.01 -2.23
C LEU A 67 5.46 -30.19 -2.15
N LEU A 68 4.78 -29.58 -3.09
CA LEU A 68 3.34 -29.66 -3.25
C LEU A 68 3.06 -30.19 -4.65
N ASP A 69 2.38 -31.34 -4.72
CA ASP A 69 2.14 -32.03 -5.98
C ASP A 69 1.43 -31.13 -6.98
N HIS A 70 0.45 -30.34 -6.52
CA HIS A 70 -0.28 -29.39 -7.36
C HIS A 70 0.62 -28.26 -7.92
N GLN A 71 1.63 -27.80 -7.18
CA GLN A 71 2.57 -26.78 -7.71
C GLN A 71 3.52 -27.39 -8.73
N ILE A 72 4.06 -28.59 -8.46
CA ILE A 72 4.88 -29.33 -9.42
C ILE A 72 4.06 -29.56 -10.70
N ASP A 73 2.80 -29.94 -10.54
CA ASP A 73 1.86 -30.15 -11.62
C ASP A 73 1.71 -28.92 -12.52
N LYS A 74 1.54 -27.72 -11.93
CA LYS A 74 1.44 -26.47 -12.68
C LYS A 74 2.72 -26.11 -13.42
N VAL A 75 3.89 -26.43 -12.87
CA VAL A 75 5.18 -26.26 -13.58
C VAL A 75 5.27 -27.18 -14.80
N VAL A 76 4.82 -28.43 -14.66
CA VAL A 76 4.78 -29.41 -15.77
C VAL A 76 3.77 -28.98 -16.83
N GLN A 77 2.55 -28.59 -16.44
CA GLN A 77 1.52 -28.06 -17.35
C GLN A 77 2.04 -26.86 -18.15
N LEU A 78 2.78 -25.95 -17.50
CA LEU A 78 3.41 -24.82 -18.18
C LEU A 78 4.45 -25.29 -19.19
N TYR A 79 5.32 -26.23 -18.81
CA TYR A 79 6.33 -26.80 -19.70
C TYR A 79 5.71 -27.46 -20.95
N GLU A 80 4.69 -28.31 -20.76
CA GLU A 80 3.96 -28.98 -21.84
C GLU A 80 3.28 -27.98 -22.78
N THR A 81 2.65 -26.96 -22.19
CA THR A 81 1.99 -25.89 -22.95
C THR A 81 3.01 -25.15 -23.83
N MET A 82 4.19 -24.84 -23.29
CA MET A 82 5.27 -24.17 -24.01
C MET A 82 5.91 -25.03 -25.12
N MET A 83 5.84 -26.36 -25.03
CA MET A 83 6.27 -27.23 -26.13
C MET A 83 5.33 -27.14 -27.33
N SER A 84 4.04 -26.88 -27.08
CA SER A 84 3.02 -26.75 -28.14
C SER A 84 2.88 -25.33 -28.69
N ARG A 85 3.04 -24.30 -27.85
CA ARG A 85 2.85 -22.89 -28.19
C ARG A 85 4.06 -22.08 -27.75
N HIS A 86 4.55 -21.19 -28.61
CA HIS A 86 5.65 -20.28 -28.27
C HIS A 86 5.20 -19.10 -27.40
N CYS A 87 3.90 -18.93 -27.21
CA CYS A 87 3.28 -17.86 -26.43
C CYS A 87 2.36 -18.50 -25.38
N THR A 88 2.58 -18.23 -24.10
CA THR A 88 1.81 -18.82 -23.00
C THR A 88 1.47 -17.78 -21.94
N MET A 89 0.23 -17.76 -21.46
CA MET A 89 -0.23 -16.89 -20.39
C MET A 89 -0.49 -17.70 -19.12
N LEU A 90 0.10 -17.25 -18.02
CA LEU A 90 -0.15 -17.70 -16.67
C LEU A 90 -1.17 -16.77 -16.03
N VAL A 91 -2.38 -17.27 -15.82
CA VAL A 91 -3.54 -16.46 -15.44
C VAL A 91 -4.01 -16.84 -14.04
N GLY A 92 -4.29 -15.85 -13.21
CA GLY A 92 -4.96 -16.07 -11.93
C GLY A 92 -4.67 -14.96 -10.91
N PRO A 93 -5.41 -14.92 -9.80
CA PRO A 93 -5.27 -13.86 -8.82
C PRO A 93 -3.90 -13.83 -8.12
N THR A 94 -3.65 -12.73 -7.40
CA THR A 94 -2.46 -12.58 -6.53
C THR A 94 -2.40 -13.71 -5.50
N GLY A 95 -1.21 -14.24 -5.26
CA GLY A 95 -0.99 -15.30 -4.27
C GLY A 95 -1.10 -16.74 -4.80
N GLY A 96 -1.33 -16.94 -6.10
CA GLY A 96 -1.35 -18.28 -6.71
C GLY A 96 0.02 -18.95 -6.89
N GLY A 97 1.13 -18.26 -6.62
CA GLY A 97 2.48 -18.79 -6.87
C GLY A 97 2.94 -18.71 -8.33
N LYS A 98 2.30 -17.88 -9.16
CA LYS A 98 2.64 -17.66 -10.58
C LYS A 98 4.13 -17.41 -10.83
N THR A 99 4.70 -16.45 -10.12
CA THR A 99 6.13 -16.13 -10.21
C THR A 99 7.01 -17.32 -9.80
N LEU A 100 6.61 -18.08 -8.78
CA LEU A 100 7.31 -19.30 -8.36
C LEU A 100 7.32 -20.32 -9.50
N VAL A 101 6.17 -20.65 -10.06
CA VAL A 101 6.03 -21.59 -11.19
C VAL A 101 6.97 -21.22 -12.35
N LEU A 102 6.99 -19.93 -12.74
CA LEU A 102 7.86 -19.42 -13.81
C LEU A 102 9.34 -19.55 -13.47
N THR A 103 9.75 -19.15 -12.26
CA THR A 103 11.16 -19.22 -11.84
C THR A 103 11.65 -20.65 -11.69
N THR A 104 10.81 -21.55 -11.17
CA THR A 104 11.12 -22.97 -11.02
C THR A 104 11.29 -23.64 -12.37
N LEU A 105 10.42 -23.36 -13.35
CA LEU A 105 10.57 -23.84 -14.73
C LEU A 105 11.95 -23.48 -15.32
N VAL A 106 12.34 -22.21 -15.21
CA VAL A 106 13.59 -21.69 -15.78
C VAL A 106 14.81 -22.35 -15.12
N LYS A 107 14.80 -22.48 -13.78
CA LYS A 107 15.87 -23.15 -13.03
C LYS A 107 15.94 -24.64 -13.35
N ALA A 108 14.79 -25.33 -13.42
CA ALA A 108 14.74 -26.76 -13.71
C ALA A 108 15.28 -27.07 -15.11
N GLN A 109 14.91 -26.27 -16.13
CA GLN A 109 15.49 -26.39 -17.47
C GLN A 109 17.01 -26.18 -17.48
N SER A 110 17.48 -25.18 -16.74
CA SER A 110 18.91 -24.88 -16.63
C SER A 110 19.67 -26.05 -15.99
N ASN A 111 19.11 -26.69 -14.96
CA ASN A 111 19.67 -27.89 -14.33
C ASN A 111 19.75 -29.09 -15.28
N LEU A 112 18.84 -29.19 -16.25
CA LEU A 112 18.84 -30.22 -17.29
C LEU A 112 19.76 -29.92 -18.49
N GLY A 113 20.61 -28.89 -18.37
CA GLY A 113 21.55 -28.52 -19.44
C GLY A 113 20.91 -27.71 -20.58
N LEU A 114 19.76 -27.05 -20.32
CA LEU A 114 19.15 -26.06 -21.20
C LEU A 114 19.24 -24.68 -20.54
N PRO A 115 20.32 -23.91 -20.73
CA PRO A 115 20.45 -22.59 -20.14
C PRO A 115 19.30 -21.68 -20.57
N THR A 116 18.39 -21.37 -19.65
CA THR A 116 17.20 -20.55 -19.93
C THR A 116 17.36 -19.17 -19.34
N LYS A 117 17.34 -18.13 -20.18
CA LYS A 117 17.36 -16.72 -19.74
C LYS A 117 15.95 -16.15 -19.74
N LEU A 118 15.54 -15.52 -18.65
CA LEU A 118 14.24 -14.86 -18.51
C LEU A 118 14.44 -13.33 -18.44
N THR A 119 13.87 -12.60 -19.38
CA THR A 119 13.81 -11.13 -19.36
C THR A 119 12.40 -10.67 -19.03
N VAL A 120 12.26 -9.69 -18.14
CA VAL A 120 10.94 -9.24 -17.64
C VAL A 120 10.70 -7.79 -18.01
N VAL A 121 9.48 -7.48 -18.45
CA VAL A 121 8.98 -6.13 -18.71
C VAL A 121 7.56 -6.03 -18.19
N ASN A 122 7.23 -4.91 -17.54
CA ASN A 122 5.85 -4.53 -17.32
C ASN A 122 5.38 -3.63 -18.48
N PRO A 123 4.50 -4.09 -19.39
CA PRO A 123 4.09 -3.32 -20.56
C PRO A 123 3.31 -2.05 -20.20
N LYS A 124 2.75 -1.97 -18.99
CA LYS A 124 1.98 -0.83 -18.47
C LYS A 124 2.85 0.21 -17.74
N ALA A 125 4.12 -0.08 -17.49
CA ALA A 125 5.04 0.85 -16.83
C ALA A 125 5.45 2.04 -17.73
N CYS A 126 5.31 1.90 -19.05
CA CYS A 126 5.59 2.95 -20.02
C CYS A 126 4.41 3.12 -20.99
N SER A 127 4.43 4.20 -21.78
CA SER A 127 3.44 4.38 -22.85
C SER A 127 3.66 3.36 -23.98
N VAL A 128 2.62 3.10 -24.79
CA VAL A 128 2.70 2.21 -25.97
C VAL A 128 3.75 2.70 -26.96
N ILE A 129 3.87 4.02 -27.11
CA ILE A 129 4.88 4.68 -27.96
C ILE A 129 6.30 4.36 -27.48
N GLU A 130 6.56 4.44 -26.17
CA GLU A 130 7.86 4.09 -25.61
C GLU A 130 8.13 2.59 -25.63
N LEU A 131 7.08 1.76 -25.61
CA LEU A 131 7.21 0.31 -25.63
C LEU A 131 7.65 -0.19 -27.03
N TYR A 132 7.01 0.27 -28.11
CA TYR A 132 7.26 -0.23 -29.47
C TYR A 132 8.10 0.70 -30.35
N GLY A 133 8.24 1.98 -29.97
CA GLY A 133 8.91 3.00 -30.76
C GLY A 133 7.94 3.85 -31.57
N VAL A 134 8.44 4.98 -32.06
CA VAL A 134 7.66 5.95 -32.84
C VAL A 134 8.50 6.49 -33.99
N LEU A 135 7.82 6.69 -35.12
CA LEU A 135 8.35 7.44 -36.25
C LEU A 135 7.96 8.91 -36.07
N ASP A 136 8.94 9.80 -35.94
CA ASP A 136 8.67 11.24 -35.82
C ASP A 136 7.91 11.72 -37.07
N PRO A 137 6.72 12.33 -36.93
CA PRO A 137 5.92 12.73 -38.09
C PRO A 137 6.56 13.86 -38.91
N VAL A 138 7.46 14.63 -38.32
CA VAL A 138 8.14 15.78 -38.94
C VAL A 138 9.50 15.34 -39.51
N THR A 139 10.37 14.77 -38.69
CA THR A 139 11.73 14.42 -39.13
C THR A 139 11.79 13.08 -39.87
N ARG A 140 10.78 12.22 -39.69
CA ARG A 140 10.75 10.82 -40.13
C ARG A 140 11.87 9.97 -39.54
N ASP A 141 12.47 10.41 -38.44
CA ASP A 141 13.44 9.62 -37.71
C ASP A 141 12.72 8.56 -36.87
N TRP A 142 13.26 7.34 -36.88
CA TRP A 142 12.76 6.26 -36.04
C TRP A 142 13.41 6.32 -34.66
N THR A 143 12.59 6.41 -33.63
CA THR A 143 13.02 6.20 -32.24
C THR A 143 12.60 4.82 -31.81
N ASP A 144 13.56 3.99 -31.43
CA ASP A 144 13.30 2.62 -31.02
C ASP A 144 12.62 2.56 -29.65
N GLY A 145 11.66 1.66 -29.49
CA GLY A 145 11.01 1.39 -28.21
C GLY A 145 11.76 0.38 -27.35
N LEU A 146 11.36 0.29 -26.09
CA LEU A 146 11.89 -0.64 -25.11
C LEU A 146 11.78 -2.09 -25.57
N TYR A 147 10.57 -2.52 -25.93
CA TYR A 147 10.32 -3.91 -26.32
C TYR A 147 10.88 -4.23 -27.70
N SER A 148 10.86 -3.30 -28.66
CA SER A 148 11.51 -3.51 -29.97
C SER A 148 13.01 -3.77 -29.81
N LYS A 149 13.69 -3.07 -28.91
CA LYS A 149 15.11 -3.32 -28.61
C LYS A 149 15.31 -4.70 -27.99
N ILE A 150 14.54 -5.02 -26.94
CA ILE A 150 14.62 -6.31 -26.25
C ILE A 150 14.31 -7.46 -27.22
N PHE A 151 13.33 -7.30 -28.08
CA PHE A 151 12.95 -8.29 -29.08
C PHE A 151 14.10 -8.56 -30.06
N ARG A 152 14.80 -7.51 -30.53
CA ARG A 152 16.00 -7.70 -31.38
C ARG A 152 17.13 -8.41 -30.63
N GLU A 153 17.35 -8.06 -29.37
CA GLU A 153 18.40 -8.68 -28.54
C GLU A 153 18.11 -10.16 -28.28
N MET A 154 16.86 -10.49 -27.96
CA MET A 154 16.41 -11.85 -27.73
C MET A 154 16.63 -12.74 -28.96
N ASN A 155 16.42 -12.20 -30.16
CA ASN A 155 16.57 -12.91 -31.45
C ASN A 155 18.01 -13.00 -31.98
N ARG A 156 19.01 -12.44 -31.28
CA ARG A 156 20.42 -12.64 -31.66
C ARG A 156 20.82 -14.11 -31.54
N PRO A 157 21.71 -14.63 -32.41
CA PRO A 157 22.17 -16.02 -32.34
C PRO A 157 22.49 -16.45 -30.90
N ALA A 158 21.87 -17.55 -30.47
CA ALA A 158 22.03 -18.11 -29.13
C ALA A 158 23.16 -19.14 -29.12
N GLU A 159 23.70 -19.41 -27.93
CA GLU A 159 24.58 -20.54 -27.72
C GLU A 159 23.82 -21.87 -27.93
N PRO A 160 24.50 -22.98 -28.26
CA PRO A 160 23.84 -24.27 -28.39
C PRO A 160 23.02 -24.61 -27.14
N ASN A 161 21.77 -25.05 -27.33
CA ASN A 161 20.83 -25.41 -26.27
C ASN A 161 20.38 -24.26 -25.35
N GLU A 162 20.72 -23.01 -25.66
CA GLU A 162 20.21 -21.84 -24.94
C GLU A 162 18.73 -21.59 -25.28
N ARG A 163 17.92 -21.28 -24.27
CA ARG A 163 16.53 -20.81 -24.41
C ARG A 163 16.43 -19.37 -23.90
N ARG A 164 15.61 -18.55 -24.56
CA ARG A 164 15.40 -17.15 -24.16
C ARG A 164 13.92 -16.84 -24.04
N TYR A 165 13.47 -16.59 -22.82
CA TYR A 165 12.08 -16.31 -22.53
C TYR A 165 11.91 -14.84 -22.19
N HIS A 166 10.80 -14.28 -22.64
CA HIS A 166 10.41 -12.93 -22.30
C HIS A 166 9.08 -12.94 -21.56
N LEU A 167 9.04 -12.36 -20.37
CA LEU A 167 7.88 -12.28 -19.51
C LEU A 167 7.29 -10.87 -19.54
N PHE A 168 6.02 -10.78 -19.90
CA PHE A 168 5.18 -9.62 -19.68
C PHE A 168 4.50 -9.75 -18.32
N ASP A 169 4.90 -8.93 -17.36
CA ASP A 169 4.39 -8.94 -16.01
C ASP A 169 3.49 -7.72 -15.78
N GLY A 170 2.20 -7.87 -16.09
CA GLY A 170 1.21 -6.80 -16.03
C GLY A 170 -0.03 -7.16 -16.85
N ASP A 171 -1.07 -6.36 -16.69
CA ASP A 171 -2.38 -6.64 -17.29
C ASP A 171 -2.36 -6.52 -18.82
N VAL A 172 -3.17 -7.36 -19.46
CA VAL A 172 -3.31 -7.42 -20.91
C VAL A 172 -4.52 -6.59 -21.32
N ASP A 173 -4.28 -5.55 -22.13
CA ASP A 173 -5.33 -4.73 -22.72
C ASP A 173 -5.15 -4.61 -24.24
N ALA A 174 -6.22 -4.18 -24.91
CA ALA A 174 -6.27 -4.08 -26.35
C ALA A 174 -5.23 -3.11 -26.95
N LEU A 175 -4.83 -2.05 -26.24
CA LEU A 175 -3.99 -0.99 -26.83
C LEU A 175 -2.58 -1.48 -27.15
N TRP A 176 -1.95 -2.19 -26.22
CA TRP A 176 -0.57 -2.66 -26.42
C TRP A 176 -0.50 -4.06 -27.02
N ILE A 177 -1.48 -4.93 -26.77
CA ILE A 177 -1.44 -6.32 -27.24
C ILE A 177 -1.73 -6.44 -28.75
N GLU A 178 -2.42 -5.47 -29.35
CA GLU A 178 -2.75 -5.52 -30.78
C GLU A 178 -1.52 -5.64 -31.68
N ASN A 179 -0.44 -4.93 -31.33
CA ASN A 179 0.85 -5.00 -32.04
C ASN A 179 1.55 -6.37 -31.89
N MET A 180 1.12 -7.20 -30.93
CA MET A 180 1.66 -8.55 -30.68
C MET A 180 0.89 -9.66 -31.38
N ASN A 181 -0.30 -9.39 -31.92
CA ASN A 181 -1.16 -10.40 -32.53
C ASN A 181 -0.47 -11.24 -33.61
N SER A 182 0.35 -10.63 -34.45
CA SER A 182 1.12 -11.32 -35.51
C SER A 182 2.31 -12.14 -34.97
N VAL A 183 2.83 -11.79 -33.79
CA VAL A 183 3.90 -12.53 -33.12
C VAL A 183 3.34 -13.74 -32.38
N MET A 184 2.18 -13.58 -31.75
CA MET A 184 1.52 -14.62 -30.97
C MET A 184 0.97 -15.74 -31.84
N ASP A 185 0.57 -15.42 -33.08
CA ASP A 185 0.09 -16.39 -34.06
C ASP A 185 1.24 -17.18 -34.71
N ASP A 186 0.91 -18.14 -35.59
CA ASP A 186 1.87 -19.03 -36.26
C ASP A 186 2.87 -18.28 -37.16
N ASN A 187 2.56 -17.03 -37.53
CA ASN A 187 3.45 -16.14 -38.28
C ASN A 187 4.74 -15.80 -37.51
N LYS A 188 4.68 -15.73 -36.18
CA LYS A 188 5.83 -15.41 -35.31
C LYS A 188 6.58 -14.14 -35.73
N LEU A 189 5.86 -13.11 -36.18
CA LEU A 189 6.44 -11.93 -36.80
C LEU A 189 6.00 -10.63 -36.10
N LEU A 190 6.96 -9.88 -35.56
CA LEU A 190 6.72 -8.55 -35.00
C LEU A 190 6.82 -7.53 -36.13
N THR A 191 5.76 -6.74 -36.31
CA THR A 191 5.73 -5.67 -37.31
C THR A 191 5.71 -4.33 -36.60
N LEU A 192 6.75 -3.53 -36.79
CA LEU A 192 6.88 -2.19 -36.20
C LEU A 192 6.28 -1.13 -37.14
N ALA A 193 5.96 0.04 -36.58
CA ALA A 193 5.34 1.13 -37.34
C ALA A 193 6.23 1.69 -38.47
N ASN A 194 7.55 1.54 -38.37
CA ASN A 194 8.50 1.85 -39.46
C ASN A 194 8.51 0.83 -40.60
N GLY A 195 7.71 -0.25 -40.52
CA GLY A 195 7.65 -1.33 -41.49
C GLY A 195 8.67 -2.44 -41.28
N GLU A 196 9.53 -2.36 -40.26
CA GLU A 196 10.47 -3.42 -39.90
C GLU A 196 9.71 -4.67 -39.43
N ARG A 197 10.15 -5.84 -39.93
CA ARG A 197 9.53 -7.13 -39.66
C ARG A 197 10.57 -8.08 -39.06
N ILE A 198 10.41 -8.42 -37.78
CA ILE A 198 11.37 -9.25 -37.05
C ILE A 198 10.70 -10.58 -36.70
N ARG A 199 11.28 -11.70 -37.14
CA ARG A 199 10.74 -13.04 -36.86
C ARG A 199 11.30 -13.58 -35.55
N LEU A 200 10.42 -14.12 -34.70
CA LEU A 200 10.80 -14.77 -33.45
C LEU A 200 11.56 -16.07 -33.74
N ALA A 201 12.75 -16.21 -33.15
CA ALA A 201 13.59 -17.38 -33.24
C ALA A 201 12.98 -18.58 -32.50
N SER A 202 13.29 -19.79 -32.94
CA SER A 202 12.71 -21.03 -32.41
C SER A 202 13.11 -21.36 -30.96
N TYR A 203 14.20 -20.77 -30.47
CA TYR A 203 14.66 -20.89 -29.08
C TYR A 203 14.06 -19.82 -28.16
N CYS A 204 13.24 -18.91 -28.71
CA CYS A 204 12.57 -17.85 -27.96
C CYS A 204 11.12 -18.21 -27.64
N ALA A 205 10.64 -17.78 -26.47
CA ALA A 205 9.23 -17.91 -26.08
C ALA A 205 8.74 -16.65 -25.36
N LEU A 206 7.44 -16.39 -25.47
CA LEU A 206 6.75 -15.27 -24.83
C LEU A 206 5.86 -15.80 -23.71
N LEU A 207 5.98 -15.18 -22.54
CA LEU A 207 5.27 -15.53 -21.33
C LEU A 207 4.52 -14.30 -20.83
N PHE A 208 3.35 -14.50 -20.24
CA PHE A 208 2.56 -13.44 -19.63
C PHE A 208 2.19 -13.88 -18.21
N GLU A 209 2.38 -13.00 -17.23
CA GLU A 209 1.88 -13.18 -15.87
C GLU A 209 0.78 -12.15 -15.61
N VAL A 210 -0.47 -12.63 -15.63
CA VAL A 210 -1.67 -11.77 -15.64
C VAL A 210 -2.59 -12.12 -14.46
N GLY A 211 -3.24 -11.11 -13.90
CA GLY A 211 -4.25 -11.30 -12.84
C GLY A 211 -5.54 -11.89 -13.41
N ASP A 212 -6.14 -11.16 -14.33
CA ASP A 212 -7.34 -11.51 -15.08
C ASP A 212 -7.16 -11.21 -16.58
N LEU A 213 -8.15 -11.58 -17.39
CA LEU A 213 -8.17 -11.36 -18.83
C LEU A 213 -9.45 -10.63 -19.28
N ASP A 214 -10.09 -9.88 -18.39
CA ASP A 214 -11.43 -9.32 -18.62
C ASP A 214 -11.44 -8.30 -19.78
N TYR A 215 -10.30 -7.66 -20.03
CA TYR A 215 -10.11 -6.67 -21.09
C TYR A 215 -9.42 -7.21 -22.35
N ALA A 216 -9.12 -8.51 -22.39
CA ALA A 216 -8.52 -9.16 -23.55
C ALA A 216 -9.60 -9.78 -24.46
N SER A 217 -9.48 -9.59 -25.79
CA SER A 217 -10.43 -10.20 -26.72
C SER A 217 -10.23 -11.72 -26.80
N PRO A 218 -11.30 -12.54 -26.94
CA PRO A 218 -11.16 -13.99 -27.07
C PRO A 218 -10.26 -14.43 -28.24
N ALA A 219 -10.21 -13.62 -29.31
CA ALA A 219 -9.34 -13.85 -30.46
C ALA A 219 -7.84 -13.62 -30.17
N THR A 220 -7.52 -12.83 -29.15
CA THR A 220 -6.14 -12.64 -28.65
C THR A 220 -5.76 -13.79 -27.73
N VAL A 221 -6.65 -14.14 -26.80
CA VAL A 221 -6.45 -15.23 -25.83
C VAL A 221 -6.28 -16.58 -26.53
N SER A 222 -7.02 -16.85 -27.62
CA SER A 222 -6.95 -18.11 -28.37
C SER A 222 -5.60 -18.38 -29.06
N ARG A 223 -4.75 -17.35 -29.22
CA ARG A 223 -3.44 -17.45 -29.86
C ARG A 223 -2.35 -17.93 -28.89
N ALA A 224 -2.58 -17.81 -27.59
CA ALA A 224 -1.65 -18.22 -26.56
C ALA A 224 -2.09 -19.53 -25.88
N GLY A 225 -1.14 -20.28 -25.35
CA GLY A 225 -1.44 -21.36 -24.40
C GLY A 225 -1.89 -20.76 -23.06
N MET A 226 -2.91 -21.35 -22.43
CA MET A 226 -3.42 -20.87 -21.13
C MET A 226 -3.07 -21.86 -20.03
N VAL A 227 -2.55 -21.34 -18.92
CA VAL A 227 -2.36 -22.09 -17.68
C VAL A 227 -2.94 -21.27 -16.54
N TYR A 228 -4.06 -21.71 -16.00
CA TYR A 228 -4.72 -21.09 -14.85
C TYR A 228 -4.10 -21.58 -13.54
N VAL A 229 -3.84 -20.64 -12.64
CA VAL A 229 -3.25 -20.90 -11.32
C VAL A 229 -4.13 -20.24 -10.26
N ASP A 230 -4.84 -21.05 -9.49
CA ASP A 230 -5.76 -20.56 -8.45
C ASP A 230 -5.06 -20.50 -7.08
N PRO A 231 -5.12 -19.38 -6.35
CA PRO A 231 -4.61 -19.29 -4.98
C PRO A 231 -5.24 -20.28 -4.00
N LYS A 232 -6.46 -20.78 -4.27
CA LYS A 232 -7.11 -21.82 -3.45
C LYS A 232 -6.32 -23.13 -3.45
N ASP A 233 -5.63 -23.46 -4.55
CA ASP A 233 -4.81 -24.67 -4.64
C ASP A 233 -3.59 -24.60 -3.71
N LEU A 234 -2.97 -23.42 -3.61
CA LEU A 234 -1.74 -23.21 -2.83
C LEU A 234 -2.04 -22.93 -1.35
N GLY A 235 -3.08 -22.14 -1.07
CA GLY A 235 -3.38 -21.63 0.27
C GLY A 235 -2.27 -20.71 0.81
N TYR A 236 -2.28 -20.48 2.13
CA TYR A 236 -1.30 -19.65 2.84
C TYR A 236 -0.36 -20.45 3.75
N MET A 237 -0.73 -21.68 4.12
CA MET A 237 0.05 -22.55 5.01
C MET A 237 1.48 -22.82 4.51
N PRO A 238 1.71 -23.13 3.21
CA PRO A 238 3.07 -23.37 2.72
C PRO A 238 4.02 -22.18 2.88
N TYR A 239 3.48 -20.96 2.93
CA TYR A 239 4.28 -19.76 3.14
C TYR A 239 4.85 -19.70 4.56
N TRP A 240 4.01 -19.84 5.59
CA TRP A 240 4.49 -19.78 6.97
C TRP A 240 5.40 -20.97 7.29
N GLU A 241 5.14 -22.15 6.71
CA GLU A 241 5.93 -23.34 7.02
C GLU A 241 7.35 -23.19 6.45
N ARG A 242 7.47 -22.63 5.24
CA ARG A 242 8.77 -22.24 4.68
C ARG A 242 9.46 -21.21 5.56
N TRP A 243 8.73 -20.20 6.03
CA TRP A 243 9.29 -19.18 6.91
C TRP A 243 9.78 -19.77 8.26
N LEU A 244 9.01 -20.69 8.85
CA LEU A 244 9.38 -21.45 10.06
C LEU A 244 10.63 -22.30 9.84
N ARG A 245 10.81 -22.93 8.67
CA ARG A 245 12.05 -23.66 8.33
C ARG A 245 13.28 -22.75 8.29
N GLY A 246 13.10 -21.46 8.06
CA GLY A 246 14.19 -20.47 8.10
C GLY A 246 14.62 -20.09 9.52
N ARG A 247 13.84 -20.44 10.55
CA ARG A 247 14.18 -20.21 11.96
C ARG A 247 15.22 -21.23 12.42
N THR A 248 16.29 -20.74 13.06
CA THR A 248 17.44 -21.54 13.49
C THR A 248 17.15 -22.34 14.76
N ASN A 249 16.37 -21.77 15.69
CA ASN A 249 16.01 -22.39 16.96
C ASN A 249 14.82 -23.36 16.80
N GLU A 250 15.02 -24.61 17.20
CA GLU A 250 14.02 -25.68 17.05
C GLU A 250 12.83 -25.54 18.03
N GLU A 251 13.08 -25.12 19.27
CA GLU A 251 12.02 -24.92 20.27
C GLU A 251 11.11 -23.76 19.88
N GLU A 252 11.70 -22.65 19.39
CA GLU A 252 10.95 -21.51 18.85
C GLU A 252 10.05 -21.95 17.69
N ARG A 253 10.62 -22.73 16.77
CA ARG A 253 9.93 -23.21 15.58
C ARG A 253 8.73 -24.07 15.94
N GLU A 254 8.88 -25.01 16.88
CA GLU A 254 7.79 -25.88 17.32
C GLU A 254 6.68 -25.07 18.03
N GLN A 255 7.06 -24.10 18.87
CA GLN A 255 6.10 -23.23 19.54
C GLN A 255 5.32 -22.38 18.54
N LEU A 256 6.02 -21.67 17.64
CA LEU A 256 5.38 -20.86 16.61
C LEU A 256 4.48 -21.71 15.72
N GLN A 257 4.90 -22.92 15.33
CA GLN A 257 4.07 -23.82 14.53
C GLN A 257 2.73 -24.11 15.22
N ARG A 258 2.72 -24.45 16.51
CA ARG A 258 1.49 -24.68 17.28
C ARG A 258 0.60 -23.42 17.32
N LEU A 259 1.20 -22.24 17.46
CA LEU A 259 0.47 -20.97 17.46
C LEU A 259 -0.15 -20.65 16.09
N PHE A 260 0.58 -20.87 14.99
CA PHE A 260 0.08 -20.72 13.63
C PHE A 260 -1.13 -21.62 13.37
N GLU A 261 -1.01 -22.92 13.67
CA GLU A 261 -2.06 -23.91 13.46
C GLU A 261 -3.32 -23.63 14.29
N HIS A 262 -3.16 -23.15 15.52
CA HIS A 262 -4.28 -22.88 16.42
C HIS A 262 -5.01 -21.57 16.10
N TYR A 263 -4.30 -20.46 15.88
CA TYR A 263 -4.92 -19.13 15.81
C TYR A 263 -5.23 -18.67 14.37
N VAL A 264 -4.37 -18.96 13.40
CA VAL A 264 -4.44 -18.28 12.09
C VAL A 264 -5.62 -18.75 11.23
N PRO A 265 -5.92 -20.06 11.08
CA PRO A 265 -7.05 -20.51 10.26
C PRO A 265 -8.39 -19.97 10.76
N GLY A 266 -8.61 -19.99 12.08
CA GLY A 266 -9.82 -19.48 12.70
C GLY A 266 -9.96 -17.96 12.52
N ALA A 267 -8.88 -17.20 12.72
CA ALA A 267 -8.89 -15.75 12.56
C ALA A 267 -9.17 -15.33 11.12
N ILE A 268 -8.56 -15.98 10.13
CA ILE A 268 -8.79 -15.70 8.70
C ILE A 268 -10.25 -16.01 8.32
N ASN A 269 -10.77 -17.16 8.76
CA ASN A 269 -12.16 -17.53 8.51
C ASN A 269 -13.14 -16.56 9.16
N TYR A 270 -12.83 -16.04 10.35
CA TYR A 270 -13.66 -15.03 10.99
C TYR A 270 -13.63 -13.70 10.22
N ILE A 271 -12.45 -13.21 9.84
CA ILE A 271 -12.29 -11.96 9.10
C ILE A 271 -13.00 -12.04 7.74
N LEU A 272 -12.72 -13.07 6.94
CA LEU A 272 -13.16 -13.13 5.54
C LEU A 272 -14.54 -13.75 5.35
N LEU A 273 -14.91 -14.74 6.18
CA LEU A 273 -16.16 -15.49 6.03
C LEU A 273 -17.14 -15.24 7.18
N GLY A 274 -16.75 -14.51 8.23
CA GLY A 274 -17.60 -14.28 9.40
C GLY A 274 -17.79 -15.52 10.27
N LEU A 275 -16.93 -16.54 10.15
CA LEU A 275 -17.09 -17.80 10.87
C LEU A 275 -16.43 -17.75 12.26
N PHE A 276 -17.25 -17.62 13.31
CA PHE A 276 -16.82 -17.78 14.70
C PHE A 276 -17.03 -19.24 15.12
N GLY A 277 -16.05 -20.09 14.86
CA GLY A 277 -16.21 -21.54 15.03
C GLY A 277 -17.30 -22.09 14.10
N LEU A 278 -18.41 -22.57 14.67
CA LEU A 278 -19.59 -23.04 13.91
C LEU A 278 -20.66 -21.95 13.71
N GLN A 279 -20.47 -20.76 14.26
CA GLN A 279 -21.45 -19.66 14.19
C GLN A 279 -21.14 -18.74 13.01
N GLN A 280 -22.14 -18.50 12.18
CA GLN A 280 -22.08 -17.50 11.12
C GLN A 280 -22.36 -16.11 11.70
N GLN A 281 -21.42 -15.20 11.55
CA GLN A 281 -21.53 -13.78 11.85
C GLN A 281 -21.32 -12.97 10.56
N THR A 282 -21.37 -11.65 10.70
CA THR A 282 -21.03 -10.75 9.60
C THR A 282 -19.50 -10.75 9.44
N PRO A 283 -18.96 -10.97 8.22
CA PRO A 283 -17.52 -10.85 7.97
C PRO A 283 -16.99 -9.47 8.35
N LEU A 284 -15.78 -9.44 8.91
CA LEU A 284 -15.14 -8.17 9.27
C LEU A 284 -14.72 -7.44 8.00
N LYS A 285 -14.91 -6.12 8.01
CA LYS A 285 -14.53 -5.28 6.88
C LYS A 285 -13.08 -4.82 7.03
N THR A 286 -12.33 -4.91 5.95
CA THR A 286 -10.98 -4.36 5.83
C THR A 286 -11.02 -3.03 5.08
N ILE A 287 -10.10 -2.13 5.41
CA ILE A 287 -10.00 -0.80 4.80
C ILE A 287 -9.67 -0.85 3.31
N VAL A 288 -8.91 -1.88 2.93
CA VAL A 288 -8.57 -2.24 1.56
C VAL A 288 -8.64 -3.76 1.45
N PRO A 289 -8.94 -4.30 0.26
CA PRO A 289 -8.96 -5.74 0.05
C PRO A 289 -7.61 -6.37 0.43
N GLN A 290 -7.64 -7.38 1.30
CA GLN A 290 -6.47 -8.16 1.70
C GLN A 290 -6.72 -9.65 1.41
N THR A 291 -5.73 -10.31 0.81
CA THR A 291 -5.78 -11.75 0.60
C THR A 291 -5.38 -12.48 1.90
N PRO A 292 -5.84 -13.73 2.12
CA PRO A 292 -5.35 -14.55 3.24
C PRO A 292 -3.83 -14.60 3.33
N LEU A 293 -3.16 -14.74 2.17
CA LEU A 293 -1.72 -14.79 2.09
C LEU A 293 -1.07 -13.47 2.54
N ASN A 294 -1.61 -12.32 2.15
CA ASN A 294 -1.07 -11.02 2.57
C ASN A 294 -1.10 -10.86 4.09
N LEU A 295 -2.19 -11.29 4.73
CA LEU A 295 -2.33 -11.22 6.20
C LEU A 295 -1.26 -12.08 6.88
N VAL A 296 -1.03 -13.30 6.38
CA VAL A 296 0.01 -14.22 6.90
C VAL A 296 1.42 -13.72 6.62
N VAL A 297 1.66 -13.15 5.44
CA VAL A 297 2.95 -12.54 5.08
C VAL A 297 3.28 -11.41 6.06
N GLN A 298 2.33 -10.50 6.32
CA GLN A 298 2.50 -9.42 7.28
C GLN A 298 2.71 -9.95 8.70
N LEU A 299 2.01 -11.02 9.10
CA LEU A 299 2.23 -11.69 10.39
C LEU A 299 3.67 -12.19 10.54
N CYS A 300 4.21 -12.84 9.51
CA CYS A 300 5.60 -13.32 9.52
C CYS A 300 6.61 -12.17 9.60
N TYR A 301 6.38 -11.04 8.92
CA TYR A 301 7.23 -9.85 9.02
C TYR A 301 7.15 -9.19 10.39
N MET A 302 5.95 -9.08 10.98
CA MET A 302 5.76 -8.57 12.35
C MET A 302 6.55 -9.41 13.37
N ILE A 303 6.41 -10.74 13.31
CA ILE A 303 7.15 -11.64 14.20
C ILE A 303 8.66 -11.51 13.95
N SER A 304 9.10 -11.39 12.70
CA SER A 304 10.53 -11.22 12.38
C SER A 304 11.11 -9.90 12.88
N GLY A 305 10.30 -8.84 12.98
CA GLY A 305 10.74 -7.55 13.50
C GLY A 305 10.75 -7.48 15.03
N LEU A 306 9.80 -8.15 15.69
CA LEU A 306 9.73 -8.21 17.16
C LEU A 306 10.60 -9.31 17.77
N LEU A 307 10.72 -10.43 17.07
CA LEU A 307 11.56 -11.57 17.42
C LEU A 307 12.46 -11.91 16.22
N PRO A 308 13.60 -11.20 16.08
CA PRO A 308 14.57 -11.47 15.03
C PRO A 308 15.10 -12.91 15.11
N ASN A 309 15.45 -13.48 13.96
CA ASN A 309 16.08 -14.80 13.92
C ASN A 309 17.44 -14.72 14.61
N ARG A 310 17.66 -15.52 15.64
CA ARG A 310 18.87 -15.45 16.47
C ARG A 310 19.96 -16.34 15.87
N ASP A 311 21.20 -15.86 15.92
CA ASP A 311 22.36 -16.64 15.46
C ASP A 311 22.75 -17.73 16.47
N ASP A 312 22.46 -17.54 17.76
CA ASP A 312 22.73 -18.52 18.82
C ASP A 312 21.52 -19.45 19.02
N THR A 313 21.70 -20.73 18.73
CA THR A 313 20.68 -21.76 18.85
C THR A 313 20.43 -22.21 20.29
N ASN A 314 21.30 -21.87 21.24
CA ASN A 314 21.28 -22.38 22.62
C ASN A 314 20.67 -21.41 23.64
N GLU A 315 20.22 -20.23 23.21
CA GLU A 315 19.59 -19.27 24.10
C GLU A 315 18.20 -19.76 24.53
N GLU A 316 17.93 -19.79 25.84
CA GLU A 316 16.62 -20.17 26.37
C GLU A 316 15.55 -19.18 25.91
N ILE A 317 14.52 -19.70 25.24
CA ILE A 317 13.39 -18.91 24.79
C ILE A 317 12.25 -19.06 25.79
N ASP A 318 11.82 -17.93 26.34
CA ASP A 318 10.66 -17.88 27.21
C ASP A 318 9.37 -18.09 26.38
N PRO A 319 8.66 -19.21 26.56
CA PRO A 319 7.48 -19.52 25.75
C PRO A 319 6.38 -18.46 25.88
N SER A 320 6.30 -17.82 27.05
CA SER A 320 5.31 -16.77 27.30
C SER A 320 5.57 -15.51 26.48
N VAL A 321 6.85 -15.20 26.23
CA VAL A 321 7.25 -14.07 25.37
C VAL A 321 6.91 -14.37 23.92
N VAL A 322 7.18 -15.59 23.43
CA VAL A 322 6.84 -16.00 22.06
C VAL A 322 5.33 -15.90 21.82
N GLU A 323 4.52 -16.39 22.76
CA GLU A 323 3.07 -16.30 22.66
C GLU A 323 2.58 -14.84 22.66
N CYS A 324 3.10 -13.99 23.55
CA CYS A 324 2.76 -12.56 23.58
C CYS A 324 3.20 -11.82 22.31
N VAL A 325 4.41 -12.08 21.79
CA VAL A 325 4.88 -11.52 20.52
C VAL A 325 3.98 -11.95 19.37
N PHE A 326 3.57 -13.22 19.34
CA PHE A 326 2.64 -13.73 18.35
C PHE A 326 1.30 -13.00 18.42
N MET A 327 0.77 -12.77 19.62
CA MET A 327 -0.47 -11.99 19.83
C MET A 327 -0.34 -10.56 19.32
N VAL A 328 0.69 -9.83 19.73
CA VAL A 328 0.94 -8.46 19.23
C VAL A 328 1.06 -8.46 17.70
N SER A 329 1.71 -9.47 17.13
CA SER A 329 1.87 -9.61 15.69
C SER A 329 0.54 -9.89 14.99
N MET A 330 -0.38 -10.66 15.58
CA MET A 330 -1.72 -10.92 15.07
C MET A 330 -2.56 -9.64 14.98
N TYR A 331 -2.54 -8.82 16.03
CA TYR A 331 -3.23 -7.52 16.04
C TYR A 331 -2.64 -6.56 14.99
N ASN A 332 -1.31 -6.57 14.81
CA ASN A 332 -0.62 -5.70 13.86
C ASN A 332 -0.43 -6.33 12.46
N SER A 333 -1.12 -7.43 12.16
CA SER A 333 -1.18 -8.05 10.83
C SER A 333 -2.62 -8.32 10.40
N LEU A 334 -3.21 -9.42 10.86
CA LEU A 334 -4.60 -9.79 10.58
C LEU A 334 -5.57 -8.70 11.06
N GLY A 335 -5.30 -8.12 12.23
CA GLY A 335 -6.07 -7.03 12.81
C GLY A 335 -5.80 -5.64 12.21
N ALA A 336 -4.65 -5.45 11.54
CA ALA A 336 -4.16 -4.12 11.20
C ALA A 336 -5.02 -3.38 10.17
N ALA A 337 -5.55 -4.11 9.19
CA ALA A 337 -6.37 -3.56 8.11
C ALA A 337 -7.87 -3.50 8.47
N ILE A 338 -8.29 -4.02 9.62
CA ILE A 338 -9.70 -4.05 10.04
C ILE A 338 -10.18 -2.62 10.35
N VAL A 339 -11.39 -2.30 9.89
CA VAL A 339 -12.06 -1.02 10.18
C VAL A 339 -12.52 -0.95 11.64
N ASP A 340 -12.74 0.26 12.14
CA ASP A 340 -12.88 0.55 13.57
C ASP A 340 -13.98 -0.28 14.24
N ASP A 341 -15.16 -0.38 13.61
CA ASP A 341 -16.30 -1.16 14.13
C ASP A 341 -15.95 -2.64 14.39
N GLY A 342 -15.07 -3.23 13.56
CA GLY A 342 -14.71 -4.64 13.65
C GLY A 342 -13.55 -4.96 14.58
N ARG A 343 -12.84 -3.95 15.12
CA ARG A 343 -11.66 -4.17 15.98
C ARG A 343 -12.03 -4.75 17.34
N LEU A 344 -13.14 -4.29 17.93
CA LEU A 344 -13.66 -4.82 19.20
C LEU A 344 -14.08 -6.29 19.04
N ASP A 345 -14.75 -6.61 17.94
CA ASP A 345 -15.19 -7.98 17.63
C ASP A 345 -13.99 -8.92 17.44
N PHE A 346 -12.95 -8.45 16.73
CA PHE A 346 -11.70 -9.18 16.57
C PHE A 346 -10.97 -9.40 17.91
N ASP A 347 -10.91 -8.38 18.76
CA ASP A 347 -10.29 -8.49 20.09
C ASP A 347 -11.00 -9.52 20.97
N GLN A 348 -12.34 -9.49 20.98
CA GLN A 348 -13.15 -10.49 21.69
C GLN A 348 -12.92 -11.91 21.15
N TYR A 349 -12.75 -12.05 19.83
CA TYR A 349 -12.40 -13.33 19.21
C TYR A 349 -11.04 -13.84 19.72
N ILE A 350 -9.99 -13.03 19.67
CA ILE A 350 -8.65 -13.44 20.10
C ILE A 350 -8.62 -13.77 21.60
N LYS A 351 -9.23 -12.92 22.45
CA LYS A 351 -9.31 -13.17 23.90
C LYS A 351 -10.11 -14.42 24.27
N LYS A 352 -11.08 -14.84 23.44
CA LYS A 352 -11.78 -16.13 23.62
C LYS A 352 -10.96 -17.32 23.13
N ALA A 353 -10.17 -17.13 22.07
CA ALA A 353 -9.33 -18.18 21.49
C ALA A 353 -8.06 -18.45 22.33
N CYS A 354 -7.54 -17.43 23.01
CA CYS A 354 -6.36 -17.50 23.86
C CYS A 354 -6.77 -17.63 25.34
N PRO A 355 -6.43 -18.73 26.04
CA PRO A 355 -6.84 -18.97 27.42
C PRO A 355 -6.00 -18.22 28.46
N MET A 356 -5.41 -17.07 28.13
CA MET A 356 -4.69 -16.25 29.11
C MET A 356 -5.68 -15.56 30.06
N LEU A 357 -5.32 -15.56 31.35
CA LEU A 357 -6.11 -14.85 32.37
C LEU A 357 -5.95 -13.33 32.20
N LEU A 358 -7.06 -12.62 32.37
CA LEU A 358 -7.08 -11.16 32.42
C LEU A 358 -6.67 -10.70 33.82
N VAL A 359 -5.82 -9.67 33.91
CA VAL A 359 -5.38 -9.07 35.19
C VAL A 359 -5.45 -7.55 35.12
N ASP A 360 -5.88 -6.94 36.23
CA ASP A 360 -5.84 -5.48 36.40
C ASP A 360 -4.39 -4.98 36.39
N ASP A 361 -4.12 -3.98 35.55
CA ASP A 361 -2.82 -3.38 35.32
C ASP A 361 -2.83 -1.86 35.59
N SER A 362 -1.74 -1.34 36.13
CA SER A 362 -1.55 0.09 36.37
C SER A 362 -0.14 0.52 35.96
N PRO A 363 0.14 1.83 35.84
CA PRO A 363 1.48 2.33 35.55
C PRO A 363 2.55 1.79 36.52
N GLU A 364 2.20 1.59 37.79
CA GLU A 364 3.09 1.05 38.84
C GLU A 364 3.16 -0.48 38.86
N LYS A 365 2.14 -1.15 38.31
CA LYS A 365 2.02 -2.61 38.28
C LYS A 365 1.53 -3.08 36.91
N LYS A 366 2.46 -3.14 35.96
CA LYS A 366 2.21 -3.63 34.61
C LYS A 366 1.89 -5.14 34.60
N ALA A 367 1.03 -5.57 33.68
CA ALA A 367 0.78 -7.00 33.46
C ALA A 367 2.03 -7.68 32.85
N THR A 368 2.37 -8.88 33.32
CA THR A 368 3.49 -9.66 32.78
C THR A 368 3.07 -10.49 31.57
N THR A 369 4.03 -11.06 30.83
CA THR A 369 3.77 -11.96 29.66
C THR A 369 2.96 -13.22 29.97
N ARG A 370 2.57 -13.47 31.22
CA ARG A 370 1.73 -14.62 31.61
C ARG A 370 0.24 -14.31 31.59
N HIS A 371 -0.13 -13.05 31.47
CA HIS A 371 -1.50 -12.57 31.59
C HIS A 371 -1.78 -11.50 30.54
N PHE A 372 -3.05 -11.32 30.20
CA PHE A 372 -3.46 -10.15 29.42
C PHE A 372 -3.88 -9.01 30.34
N PRO A 373 -3.51 -7.77 30.02
CA PRO A 373 -4.00 -6.60 30.72
C PRO A 373 -5.50 -6.38 30.45
N MET A 374 -6.18 -5.65 31.34
CA MET A 374 -7.63 -5.40 31.24
C MET A 374 -8.07 -3.96 31.51
N THR A 375 -7.16 -3.07 31.92
CA THR A 375 -7.49 -1.67 32.21
C THR A 375 -8.02 -0.94 30.97
N PHE A 376 -7.43 -1.18 29.80
CA PHE A 376 -7.93 -0.69 28.51
C PHE A 376 -8.68 -1.80 27.76
N PRO A 377 -9.70 -1.44 26.97
CA PRO A 377 -10.65 -2.41 26.42
C PRO A 377 -10.03 -3.40 25.44
N THR A 378 -9.02 -3.01 24.67
CA THR A 378 -8.46 -3.84 23.60
C THR A 378 -6.95 -4.03 23.74
N LEU A 379 -6.42 -5.15 23.23
CA LEU A 379 -4.97 -5.31 23.14
C LEU A 379 -4.31 -4.37 22.11
N TYR A 380 -5.09 -3.69 21.25
CA TYR A 380 -4.55 -2.61 20.40
C TYR A 380 -4.04 -1.41 21.21
N ASP A 381 -4.53 -1.26 22.44
CA ASP A 381 -4.20 -0.16 23.35
C ASP A 381 -2.90 -0.41 24.13
N TYR A 382 -2.30 -1.60 23.94
CA TYR A 382 -1.09 -2.03 24.62
C TYR A 382 0.06 -2.29 23.64
N CYS A 383 1.28 -2.10 24.12
CA CYS A 383 2.50 -2.59 23.51
C CYS A 383 3.21 -3.57 24.45
N LEU A 384 4.05 -4.42 23.87
CA LEU A 384 4.88 -5.36 24.62
C LEU A 384 6.29 -4.78 24.76
N GLU A 385 6.71 -4.55 26.00
CA GLU A 385 8.09 -4.19 26.34
C GLU A 385 8.89 -5.48 26.53
N LEU A 386 9.72 -5.81 25.54
CA LEU A 386 10.44 -7.09 25.50
C LEU A 386 11.54 -7.19 26.56
N ASP A 387 12.16 -6.06 26.92
CA ASP A 387 13.23 -6.01 27.93
C ASP A 387 12.69 -6.32 29.33
N ASP A 388 11.54 -5.73 29.67
CA ASP A 388 10.89 -5.90 30.99
C ASP A 388 9.89 -7.07 31.02
N LYS A 389 9.57 -7.67 29.87
CA LYS A 389 8.56 -8.74 29.69
C LYS A 389 7.19 -8.35 30.26
N THR A 390 6.78 -7.10 29.99
CA THR A 390 5.53 -6.53 30.48
C THR A 390 4.73 -5.85 29.37
N TRP A 391 3.41 -5.79 29.58
CA TRP A 391 2.50 -5.00 28.77
C TRP A 391 2.44 -3.56 29.29
N ALA A 392 2.63 -2.60 28.41
CA ALA A 392 2.48 -1.18 28.71
C ALA A 392 1.36 -0.60 27.85
N ALA A 393 0.43 0.14 28.45
CA ALA A 393 -0.57 0.87 27.68
C ALA A 393 0.09 2.02 26.93
N TRP A 394 -0.31 2.24 25.67
CA TRP A 394 0.22 3.35 24.87
C TRP A 394 0.00 4.71 25.53
N ASP A 395 -1.13 4.86 26.23
CA ASP A 395 -1.51 6.07 26.96
C ASP A 395 -0.44 6.48 28.00
N TRP A 396 0.19 5.52 28.66
CA TRP A 396 1.23 5.77 29.66
C TRP A 396 2.59 6.15 29.04
N LEU A 397 2.76 5.86 27.74
CA LEU A 397 4.02 6.10 27.02
C LEU A 397 4.01 7.42 26.26
N VAL A 398 2.86 8.10 26.16
CA VAL A 398 2.77 9.38 25.45
C VAL A 398 3.61 10.42 26.19
N PRO A 399 4.65 11.00 25.56
CA PRO A 399 5.46 12.02 26.18
C PRO A 399 4.68 13.34 26.28
N GLU A 400 4.97 14.12 27.31
CA GLU A 400 4.41 15.47 27.44
C GLU A 400 4.84 16.36 26.27
N TYR A 401 3.88 17.10 25.72
CA TYR A 401 4.14 18.02 24.62
C TYR A 401 4.90 19.26 25.10
N VAL A 402 6.08 19.49 24.53
CA VAL A 402 6.84 20.73 24.70
C VAL A 402 6.69 21.57 23.43
N HIS A 403 6.10 22.75 23.58
CA HIS A 403 5.87 23.65 22.45
C HIS A 403 7.16 24.36 22.03
N ASP A 404 7.57 24.14 20.77
CA ASP A 404 8.64 24.88 20.12
C ASP A 404 8.04 25.98 19.23
N ARG A 405 8.43 27.23 19.50
CA ARG A 405 7.91 28.42 18.82
C ARG A 405 8.69 28.78 17.56
N ASP A 406 9.91 28.27 17.43
CA ASP A 406 10.72 28.46 16.23
C ASP A 406 10.29 27.47 15.13
N LEU A 407 9.59 26.41 15.51
CA LEU A 407 9.05 25.42 14.59
C LEU A 407 7.80 25.96 13.87
N PRO A 408 7.75 25.96 12.52
CA PRO A 408 6.57 26.39 11.80
C PRO A 408 5.39 25.44 12.03
N PHE A 409 4.18 25.98 12.14
CA PHE A 409 2.96 25.22 12.45
C PHE A 409 2.77 23.92 11.63
N PRO A 410 3.01 23.88 10.30
CA PRO A 410 2.87 22.64 9.52
C PRO A 410 3.87 21.53 9.90
N ALA A 411 4.95 21.87 10.60
CA ALA A 411 5.92 20.91 11.11
C ALA A 411 5.64 20.47 12.55
N THR A 412 4.75 21.16 13.27
CA THR A 412 4.38 20.85 14.65
C THR A 412 3.50 19.60 14.71
N LEU A 413 3.98 18.58 15.44
CA LEU A 413 3.23 17.36 15.71
C LEU A 413 3.13 17.14 17.21
N VAL A 414 1.92 17.12 17.74
CA VAL A 414 1.67 16.78 19.15
C VAL A 414 1.71 15.26 19.30
N PRO A 415 2.52 14.71 20.23
CA PRO A 415 2.53 13.28 20.52
C PRO A 415 1.15 12.79 20.96
N THR A 416 0.69 11.71 20.36
CA THR A 416 -0.56 11.01 20.70
C THR A 416 -0.34 9.51 20.68
N VAL A 417 -1.24 8.74 21.29
CA VAL A 417 -1.25 7.27 21.23
C VAL A 417 -1.08 6.76 19.79
N ASP A 418 -1.84 7.30 18.84
CA ASP A 418 -1.75 6.91 17.43
C ASP A 418 -0.39 7.24 16.81
N THR A 419 0.15 8.42 17.12
CA THR A 419 1.46 8.84 16.61
C THR A 419 2.57 7.91 17.12
N LEU A 420 2.55 7.54 18.40
CA LEU A 420 3.51 6.62 18.99
C LEU A 420 3.40 5.23 18.37
N ARG A 421 2.18 4.67 18.34
CA ARG A 421 1.92 3.33 17.79
C ARG A 421 2.37 3.21 16.34
N VAL A 422 2.01 4.18 15.50
CA VAL A 422 2.39 4.16 14.08
C VAL A 422 3.91 4.35 13.92
N THR A 423 4.53 5.25 14.68
CA THR A 423 5.99 5.44 14.65
C THR A 423 6.73 4.16 15.05
N TRP A 424 6.23 3.45 16.07
CA TRP A 424 6.75 2.15 16.49
C TRP A 424 6.63 1.09 15.39
N LEU A 425 5.47 1.01 14.72
CA LEU A 425 5.27 0.10 13.58
C LEU A 425 6.20 0.43 12.40
N LEU A 426 6.38 1.71 12.09
CA LEU A 426 7.30 2.16 11.04
C LEU A 426 8.75 1.76 11.35
N ALA A 427 9.17 1.88 12.62
CA ALA A 427 10.49 1.45 13.07
C ALA A 427 10.68 -0.07 12.90
N ILE A 428 9.72 -0.88 13.34
CA ILE A 428 9.79 -2.35 13.21
C ILE A 428 9.85 -2.77 11.73
N MET A 429 9.05 -2.15 10.87
CA MET A 429 9.04 -2.51 9.45
C MET A 429 10.33 -2.09 8.73
N GLU A 430 10.97 -1.02 9.18
CA GLU A 430 12.26 -0.57 8.65
C GLU A 430 13.37 -1.59 8.96
N THR A 431 13.39 -2.19 10.16
CA THR A 431 14.41 -3.19 10.54
C THR A 431 14.34 -4.45 9.69
N VAL A 432 13.14 -4.85 9.25
CA VAL A 432 12.91 -6.00 8.35
C VAL A 432 12.84 -5.61 6.87
N GLU A 433 13.14 -4.35 6.55
CA GLU A 433 13.14 -3.79 5.19
C GLU A 433 11.82 -4.00 4.41
N ARG A 434 10.69 -4.01 5.13
CA ARG A 434 9.36 -4.22 4.54
C ARG A 434 8.69 -2.88 4.23
N PRO A 435 8.20 -2.66 2.99
CA PRO A 435 7.43 -1.47 2.67
C PRO A 435 6.16 -1.33 3.52
N VAL A 436 5.81 -0.10 3.90
CA VAL A 436 4.61 0.17 4.72
C VAL A 436 3.61 1.02 3.97
N LEU A 437 2.32 0.66 4.08
CA LEU A 437 1.19 1.41 3.55
C LEU A 437 0.24 1.83 4.67
N LEU A 438 0.14 3.13 4.92
CA LEU A 438 -0.85 3.70 5.83
C LEU A 438 -2.12 4.09 5.06
N VAL A 439 -3.25 3.50 5.44
CA VAL A 439 -4.55 3.79 4.82
C VAL A 439 -5.46 4.41 5.86
N GLY A 440 -6.18 5.47 5.51
CA GLY A 440 -7.17 6.06 6.41
C GLY A 440 -7.82 7.30 5.81
N ASP A 441 -8.79 7.88 6.50
CA ASP A 441 -9.54 9.03 5.99
C ASP A 441 -8.68 10.29 5.83
N THR A 442 -9.13 11.23 4.99
CA THR A 442 -8.44 12.52 4.85
C THR A 442 -8.40 13.25 6.18
N GLY A 443 -7.20 13.67 6.59
CA GLY A 443 -7.00 14.32 7.88
C GLY A 443 -6.55 13.39 9.00
N SER A 444 -6.47 12.06 8.82
CA SER A 444 -5.97 11.14 9.86
C SER A 444 -4.45 11.22 10.15
N SER A 445 -3.82 12.38 9.90
CA SER A 445 -2.40 12.68 10.18
C SER A 445 -1.35 11.76 9.54
N LYS A 446 -1.72 10.87 8.60
CA LYS A 446 -0.80 9.95 7.89
C LYS A 446 0.49 10.61 7.42
N THR A 447 0.36 11.65 6.59
CA THR A 447 1.48 12.41 6.03
C THR A 447 2.35 13.03 7.12
N ALA A 448 1.72 13.59 8.16
CA ALA A 448 2.44 14.25 9.25
C ALA A 448 3.26 13.24 10.07
N ILE A 449 2.69 12.07 10.39
CA ILE A 449 3.36 11.01 11.16
C ILE A 449 4.56 10.46 10.37
N ILE A 450 4.37 10.10 9.09
CA ILE A 450 5.46 9.57 8.26
C ILE A 450 6.57 10.63 8.10
N THR A 451 6.19 11.88 7.82
CA THR A 451 7.17 12.96 7.65
C THR A 451 7.95 13.21 8.93
N ASN A 452 7.29 13.15 10.10
CA ASN A 452 7.97 13.30 11.39
C ASN A 452 8.95 12.14 11.65
N TYR A 453 8.52 10.90 11.41
CA TYR A 453 9.39 9.73 11.51
C TYR A 453 10.63 9.87 10.61
N LEU A 454 10.44 10.27 9.35
CA LEU A 454 11.53 10.46 8.39
C LEU A 454 12.49 11.59 8.78
N ARG A 455 12.00 12.68 9.37
CA ARG A 455 12.87 13.76 9.90
C ARG A 455 13.69 13.30 11.10
N GLY A 456 13.18 12.36 11.89
CA GLY A 456 13.89 11.76 13.02
C GLY A 456 14.99 10.77 12.61
N LEU A 457 15.03 10.34 11.34
CA LEU A 457 16.07 9.43 10.87
C LEU A 457 17.43 10.14 10.76
N PRO A 458 18.53 9.45 11.12
CA PRO A 458 19.85 10.06 11.14
C PRO A 458 20.36 10.33 9.70
N ALA A 459 20.63 11.61 9.40
CA ALA A 459 20.93 12.09 8.04
C ALA A 459 22.28 11.63 7.47
N ASP A 460 23.16 11.09 8.31
CA ASP A 460 24.40 10.43 7.92
C ASP A 460 24.14 9.08 7.26
N ARG A 461 23.11 8.34 7.70
CA ARG A 461 22.74 7.01 7.19
C ARG A 461 21.59 7.03 6.20
N TYR A 462 20.65 7.96 6.35
CA TYR A 462 19.44 7.98 5.54
C TYR A 462 19.37 9.20 4.60
N LEU A 463 18.83 8.95 3.41
CA LEU A 463 18.49 9.98 2.44
C LEU A 463 16.99 9.90 2.15
N VAL A 464 16.26 10.95 2.49
CA VAL A 464 14.80 10.98 2.36
C VAL A 464 14.40 11.60 1.02
N GLN A 465 13.54 10.90 0.28
CA GLN A 465 12.89 11.42 -0.93
C GLN A 465 11.37 11.34 -0.79
N GLN A 466 10.71 12.50 -0.82
CA GLN A 466 9.26 12.58 -0.79
C GLN A 466 8.70 12.73 -2.22
N MET A 467 7.63 12.01 -2.53
CA MET A 467 6.90 12.07 -3.78
C MET A 467 5.41 12.22 -3.48
N ASN A 468 4.82 13.33 -3.92
CA ASN A 468 3.39 13.57 -3.74
C ASN A 468 2.67 13.25 -5.05
N PHE A 469 1.80 12.25 -5.03
CA PHE A 469 1.05 11.87 -6.23
C PHE A 469 -0.15 12.78 -6.44
N SER A 470 -0.46 12.98 -7.71
CA SER A 470 -1.61 13.74 -8.19
C SER A 470 -2.23 13.00 -9.38
N SER A 471 -3.42 13.41 -9.80
CA SER A 471 -4.11 12.83 -10.95
C SER A 471 -3.31 12.87 -12.25
N ARG A 472 -2.32 13.75 -12.37
CA ARG A 472 -1.46 13.89 -13.56
C ARG A 472 -0.09 13.26 -13.42
N THR A 473 0.21 12.60 -12.30
CA THR A 473 1.52 11.98 -12.09
C THR A 473 1.68 10.82 -13.07
N SER A 474 2.72 10.88 -13.91
CA SER A 474 3.04 9.81 -14.85
C SER A 474 4.14 8.90 -14.32
N SER A 475 4.32 7.72 -14.92
CA SER A 475 5.45 6.84 -14.58
C SER A 475 6.80 7.50 -14.85
N LEU A 476 6.88 8.42 -15.82
CA LEU A 476 8.11 9.13 -16.14
C LEU A 476 8.47 10.12 -15.02
N ASP A 477 7.48 10.77 -14.41
CA ASP A 477 7.71 11.70 -13.30
C ASP A 477 8.25 10.95 -12.07
N VAL A 478 7.69 9.77 -11.77
CA VAL A 478 8.20 8.89 -10.71
C VAL A 478 9.65 8.49 -10.99
N GLN A 479 9.93 8.01 -12.21
CA GLN A 479 11.29 7.61 -12.59
C GLN A 479 12.28 8.77 -12.47
N ARG A 480 11.96 9.95 -12.99
CA ARG A 480 12.82 11.15 -12.92
C ARG A 480 13.07 11.58 -11.48
N THR A 481 12.06 11.51 -10.64
CA THR A 481 12.18 11.87 -9.23
C THR A 481 13.15 10.93 -8.50
N LEU A 482 13.05 9.62 -8.75
CA LEU A 482 14.00 8.64 -8.22
C LEU A 482 15.41 8.85 -8.80
N GLU A 483 15.54 9.06 -10.11
CA GLU A 483 16.80 9.29 -10.81
C GLU A 483 17.52 10.58 -10.38
N SER A 484 16.79 11.58 -9.88
CA SER A 484 17.38 12.84 -9.42
C SER A 484 18.25 12.70 -8.18
N VAL A 485 18.08 11.61 -7.43
CA VAL A 485 18.74 11.38 -6.13
C VAL A 485 19.70 10.20 -6.15
N VAL A 486 19.53 9.26 -7.09
CA VAL A 486 20.42 8.11 -7.21
C VAL A 486 21.64 8.41 -8.08
N GLU A 487 22.80 7.93 -7.65
CA GLU A 487 24.05 8.03 -8.36
C GLU A 487 24.42 6.68 -8.98
N LYS A 488 25.16 6.73 -10.10
CA LYS A 488 25.70 5.54 -10.74
C LYS A 488 26.91 5.06 -9.94
N ARG A 489 26.83 3.85 -9.36
CA ARG A 489 27.94 3.25 -8.59
C ARG A 489 28.87 2.44 -9.48
N THR A 490 28.34 1.40 -10.14
CA THR A 490 29.10 0.49 -11.00
C THR A 490 28.24 0.03 -12.17
N LYS A 491 28.74 0.17 -13.41
CA LYS A 491 28.08 -0.28 -14.64
C LYS A 491 26.55 0.00 -14.70
N ASP A 492 25.72 -0.94 -14.26
CA ASP A 492 24.25 -0.91 -14.33
C ASP A 492 23.60 -0.72 -12.94
N VAL A 493 24.39 -0.56 -11.87
CA VAL A 493 23.96 -0.40 -10.48
C VAL A 493 23.91 1.06 -10.06
N TYR A 494 22.76 1.46 -9.55
CA TYR A 494 22.44 2.80 -9.06
C TYR A 494 21.93 2.72 -7.62
N GLY A 495 22.10 3.79 -6.87
CA GLY A 495 21.59 3.90 -5.51
C GLY A 495 21.94 5.26 -4.92
N PRO A 496 21.53 5.53 -3.67
CA PRO A 496 21.97 6.73 -2.96
C PRO A 496 23.51 6.78 -2.82
N PRO A 497 24.08 7.93 -2.41
CA PRO A 497 25.50 8.06 -2.08
C PRO A 497 25.99 6.89 -1.22
N VAL A 498 27.22 6.44 -1.47
CA VAL A 498 27.78 5.25 -0.83
C VAL A 498 27.70 5.35 0.70
N GLY A 499 27.17 4.31 1.35
CA GLY A 499 26.98 4.25 2.79
C GLY A 499 25.62 4.76 3.28
N LYS A 500 24.79 5.33 2.41
CA LYS A 500 23.42 5.75 2.75
C LYS A 500 22.36 4.78 2.23
N LYS A 501 21.20 4.75 2.91
CA LYS A 501 19.96 4.10 2.49
C LYS A 501 18.92 5.16 2.14
N MET A 502 18.24 4.99 1.01
CA MET A 502 17.24 5.93 0.53
C MET A 502 15.85 5.54 1.04
N MET A 503 15.18 6.44 1.76
CA MET A 503 13.79 6.25 2.19
C MET A 503 12.88 7.07 1.28
N VAL A 504 12.04 6.37 0.52
CA VAL A 504 11.08 6.97 -0.38
C VAL A 504 9.72 7.02 0.28
N PHE A 505 9.15 8.22 0.41
CA PHE A 505 7.77 8.40 0.85
C PHE A 505 6.87 8.77 -0.31
N ILE A 506 5.83 7.97 -0.53
CA ILE A 506 4.81 8.15 -1.55
C ILE A 506 3.52 8.61 -0.86
N ASP A 507 3.19 9.90 -0.98
CA ASP A 507 1.94 10.42 -0.47
C ASP A 507 0.84 10.38 -1.54
N ASP A 508 -0.40 10.16 -1.09
CA ASP A 508 -1.59 10.06 -1.95
C ASP A 508 -1.43 9.04 -3.10
N MET A 509 -0.90 7.85 -2.77
CA MET A 509 -0.52 6.80 -3.74
C MET A 509 -1.63 6.43 -4.74
N ASN A 510 -2.91 6.54 -4.35
CA ASN A 510 -4.06 6.18 -5.17
C ASN A 510 -4.72 7.35 -5.93
N MET A 511 -4.08 8.51 -5.98
CA MET A 511 -4.52 9.67 -6.76
C MET A 511 -4.25 9.62 -8.27
N PRO A 512 -3.22 8.93 -8.81
CA PRO A 512 -2.98 8.92 -10.25
C PRO A 512 -4.20 8.47 -11.05
N ILE A 513 -4.41 9.07 -12.21
CA ILE A 513 -5.53 8.72 -13.09
C ILE A 513 -5.42 7.27 -13.55
N VAL A 514 -6.57 6.61 -13.60
CA VAL A 514 -6.72 5.26 -14.11
C VAL A 514 -6.97 5.34 -15.60
N ASP A 515 -6.37 4.45 -16.37
CA ASP A 515 -6.67 4.35 -17.79
C ASP A 515 -8.02 3.65 -18.04
N THR A 516 -8.39 3.47 -19.31
CA THR A 516 -9.67 2.85 -19.70
C THR A 516 -9.82 1.41 -19.25
N TYR A 517 -8.76 0.77 -18.73
CA TYR A 517 -8.72 -0.65 -18.37
C TYR A 517 -8.44 -0.88 -16.88
N GLY A 518 -8.56 0.15 -16.04
CA GLY A 518 -8.40 -0.03 -14.60
C GLY A 518 -6.96 0.04 -14.09
N THR A 519 -5.98 0.42 -14.92
CA THR A 519 -4.57 0.42 -14.54
C THR A 519 -3.99 1.82 -14.34
N GLN A 520 -2.97 1.94 -13.49
CA GLN A 520 -2.26 3.18 -13.21
C GLN A 520 -0.78 3.02 -13.56
N GLN A 521 -0.29 3.76 -14.57
CA GLN A 521 1.09 3.62 -15.05
C GLN A 521 2.17 3.87 -13.97
N PRO A 522 2.05 4.86 -13.05
CA PRO A 522 3.02 5.04 -11.97
C PRO A 522 3.11 3.82 -11.04
N ILE A 523 1.97 3.20 -10.75
CA ILE A 523 1.88 2.00 -9.91
C ILE A 523 2.50 0.80 -10.62
N ALA A 524 2.25 0.63 -11.92
CA ALA A 524 2.88 -0.42 -12.72
C ALA A 524 4.42 -0.33 -12.72
N LEU A 525 4.97 0.88 -12.81
CA LEU A 525 6.42 1.12 -12.69
C LEU A 525 6.94 0.79 -11.28
N LEU A 526 6.25 1.24 -10.23
CA LEU A 526 6.64 0.96 -8.85
C LEU A 526 6.59 -0.53 -8.52
N LYS A 527 5.59 -1.26 -9.03
CA LYS A 527 5.52 -2.72 -8.94
C LYS A 527 6.77 -3.36 -9.55
N LEU A 528 7.14 -2.96 -10.78
CA LEU A 528 8.35 -3.45 -11.44
C LEU A 528 9.61 -3.16 -10.60
N LEU A 529 9.71 -1.95 -10.04
CA LEU A 529 10.81 -1.55 -9.16
C LEU A 529 10.87 -2.41 -7.89
N PHE A 530 9.74 -2.68 -7.25
CA PHE A 530 9.72 -3.45 -6.00
C PHE A 530 10.08 -4.92 -6.24
N GLU A 531 9.56 -5.52 -7.31
CA GLU A 531 9.77 -6.96 -7.60
C GLU A 531 11.16 -7.24 -8.17
N ARG A 532 11.66 -6.36 -9.04
CA ARG A 532 12.90 -6.59 -9.80
C ARG A 532 14.07 -5.73 -9.33
N LYS A 533 13.84 -4.83 -8.36
CA LYS A 533 14.86 -3.89 -7.84
C LYS A 533 15.50 -3.08 -8.96
N GLY A 534 14.69 -2.61 -9.91
CA GLY A 534 15.18 -1.88 -11.08
C GLY A 534 14.11 -1.51 -12.09
N PHE A 535 14.52 -0.72 -13.09
CA PHE A 535 13.70 -0.35 -14.24
C PHE A 535 14.60 -0.02 -15.44
N TYR A 536 14.02 0.05 -16.64
CA TYR A 536 14.75 0.43 -17.84
C TYR A 536 14.92 1.95 -17.97
N ASP A 537 16.07 2.39 -18.49
CA ASP A 537 16.26 3.78 -18.89
C ASP A 537 15.28 4.17 -19.99
N ARG A 538 14.79 5.41 -19.99
CA ARG A 538 13.84 5.91 -21.00
C ARG A 538 14.48 7.06 -21.78
N GLY A 539 14.44 6.97 -23.11
CA GLY A 539 14.99 8.00 -24.01
C GLY A 539 16.52 7.99 -24.19
N LYS A 540 17.23 6.96 -23.69
CA LYS A 540 18.66 6.72 -23.95
C LYS A 540 18.84 5.34 -24.60
N ASP A 541 19.81 4.56 -24.11
CA ASP A 541 20.10 3.23 -24.62
C ASP A 541 19.05 2.19 -24.21
N LEU A 542 18.04 2.48 -23.40
CA LEU A 542 17.04 1.51 -22.90
C LEU A 542 17.70 0.33 -22.15
N ASN A 543 18.69 0.62 -21.32
CA ASN A 543 19.39 -0.38 -20.50
C ASN A 543 18.71 -0.55 -19.14
N TRP A 544 18.80 -1.74 -18.57
CA TRP A 544 18.31 -2.03 -17.23
C TRP A 544 19.16 -1.31 -16.16
N LYS A 545 18.52 -0.56 -15.27
CA LYS A 545 19.14 0.05 -14.09
C LYS A 545 18.74 -0.74 -12.85
N ASN A 546 19.72 -1.35 -12.20
CA ASN A 546 19.54 -2.03 -10.92
C ASN A 546 19.62 -1.00 -9.79
N ILE A 547 18.52 -0.76 -9.09
CA ILE A 547 18.46 0.21 -7.99
C ILE A 547 18.59 -0.54 -6.66
N LYS A 548 19.53 -0.12 -5.82
CA LYS A 548 19.80 -0.72 -4.51
C LYS A 548 19.63 0.28 -3.36
N ASP A 549 19.54 -0.28 -2.15
CA ASP A 549 19.48 0.43 -0.87
C ASP A 549 18.29 1.40 -0.77
N MET A 550 17.09 0.91 -1.10
CA MET A 550 15.84 1.66 -1.01
C MET A 550 14.90 1.06 0.04
N GLY A 551 14.21 1.91 0.78
CA GLY A 551 13.04 1.60 1.59
C GLY A 551 11.84 2.44 1.16
N PHE A 552 10.62 1.94 1.34
CA PHE A 552 9.41 2.59 0.87
C PHE A 552 8.37 2.73 1.97
N LEU A 553 7.85 3.94 2.13
CA LEU A 553 6.70 4.28 2.94
C LEU A 553 5.64 4.88 2.01
N ALA A 554 4.38 4.52 2.20
CA ALA A 554 3.28 5.02 1.39
C ALA A 554 2.09 5.39 2.26
N ALA A 555 1.34 6.40 1.82
CA ALA A 555 0.06 6.78 2.42
C ALA A 555 -1.01 6.92 1.33
N MET A 556 -2.24 6.52 1.64
CA MET A 556 -3.38 6.73 0.76
C MET A 556 -4.70 6.88 1.52
N GLY A 557 -5.68 7.49 0.86
CA GLY A 557 -7.07 7.53 1.33
C GLY A 557 -7.86 6.29 0.90
N LYS A 558 -9.06 6.11 1.46
CA LYS A 558 -10.03 5.13 0.94
C LYS A 558 -10.40 5.46 -0.51
N ALA A 559 -10.71 4.45 -1.30
CA ALA A 559 -11.23 4.66 -2.66
C ALA A 559 -12.57 5.42 -2.63
N GLY A 560 -12.78 6.30 -3.60
CA GLY A 560 -13.90 7.23 -3.65
C GLY A 560 -13.48 8.71 -3.56
N GLY A 561 -14.41 9.61 -3.88
CA GLY A 561 -14.16 11.07 -3.82
C GLY A 561 -13.00 11.55 -4.71
N GLY A 562 -12.76 10.89 -5.84
CA GLY A 562 -11.65 11.17 -6.77
C GLY A 562 -10.39 10.32 -6.55
N ARG A 563 -10.36 9.46 -5.53
CA ARG A 563 -9.33 8.44 -5.32
C ARG A 563 -9.74 7.11 -5.94
N ASN A 564 -8.76 6.41 -6.49
CA ASN A 564 -8.99 5.16 -7.23
C ASN A 564 -8.62 3.94 -6.38
N ASP A 565 -9.09 2.77 -6.79
CA ASP A 565 -8.56 1.50 -6.30
C ASP A 565 -7.15 1.27 -6.87
N VAL A 566 -6.32 0.56 -6.11
CA VAL A 566 -4.94 0.23 -6.49
C VAL A 566 -4.85 -1.27 -6.73
N ASP A 567 -4.03 -1.67 -7.70
CA ASP A 567 -3.76 -3.06 -8.02
C ASP A 567 -3.45 -3.88 -6.74
N PRO A 568 -4.25 -4.92 -6.43
CA PRO A 568 -4.02 -5.79 -5.28
C PRO A 568 -2.65 -6.47 -5.27
N ARG A 569 -2.04 -6.70 -6.45
CA ARG A 569 -0.65 -7.21 -6.58
C ARG A 569 0.32 -6.23 -5.96
N PHE A 570 0.14 -4.93 -6.18
CA PHE A 570 1.00 -3.92 -5.58
C PHE A 570 0.76 -3.79 -4.07
N ILE A 571 -0.49 -3.78 -3.62
CA ILE A 571 -0.83 -3.74 -2.18
C ILE A 571 -0.20 -4.93 -1.42
N SER A 572 -0.16 -6.13 -2.01
CA SER A 572 0.43 -7.33 -1.40
C SER A 572 1.92 -7.20 -1.04
N MET A 573 2.61 -6.22 -1.63
CA MET A 573 4.02 -5.95 -1.38
C MET A 573 4.26 -5.12 -0.12
N PHE A 574 3.20 -4.52 0.46
CA PHE A 574 3.27 -3.70 1.65
C PHE A 574 2.78 -4.45 2.90
N SER A 575 3.20 -4.00 4.07
CA SER A 575 2.46 -4.17 5.31
C SER A 575 1.44 -3.04 5.41
N THR A 576 0.16 -3.37 5.53
CA THR A 576 -0.94 -2.39 5.48
C THR A 576 -1.47 -2.12 6.88
N PHE A 577 -1.59 -0.84 7.24
CA PHE A 577 -2.15 -0.41 8.54
C PHE A 577 -3.28 0.59 8.33
N ASN A 578 -4.43 0.32 8.97
CA ASN A 578 -5.55 1.24 9.03
C ASN A 578 -5.33 2.29 10.13
N LEU A 579 -5.26 3.56 9.74
CA LEU A 579 -5.18 4.72 10.63
C LEU A 579 -6.57 5.29 10.86
N GLN A 580 -6.95 5.33 12.14
CA GLN A 580 -8.25 5.77 12.60
C GLN A 580 -8.34 7.30 12.58
N PHE A 581 -9.56 7.81 12.53
CA PHE A 581 -9.78 9.23 12.74
C PHE A 581 -9.63 9.54 14.24
N PRO A 582 -8.91 10.62 14.63
CA PRO A 582 -8.70 10.93 16.05
C PRO A 582 -10.02 11.18 16.77
N SER A 583 -10.14 10.71 18.01
CA SER A 583 -11.29 11.04 18.85
C SER A 583 -11.35 12.54 19.14
N GLU A 584 -12.53 13.04 19.48
CA GLU A 584 -12.71 14.45 19.86
C GLU A 584 -11.83 14.85 21.04
N SER A 585 -11.68 14.00 22.05
CA SER A 585 -10.78 14.23 23.18
C SER A 585 -9.32 14.42 22.73
N THR A 586 -8.88 13.61 21.77
CA THR A 586 -7.55 13.71 21.18
C THR A 586 -7.39 15.01 20.39
N LEU A 587 -8.39 15.39 19.59
CA LEU A 587 -8.37 16.67 18.86
C LEU A 587 -8.32 17.87 19.81
N SER A 588 -9.14 17.85 20.87
CA SER A 588 -9.15 18.87 21.91
C SER A 588 -7.79 18.99 22.58
N HIS A 589 -7.17 17.86 22.95
CA HIS A 589 -5.83 17.82 23.51
C HIS A 589 -4.79 18.44 22.56
N ILE A 590 -4.76 18.02 21.29
CA ILE A 590 -3.80 18.52 20.28
C ILE A 590 -3.87 20.04 20.17
N TYR A 591 -5.05 20.59 19.90
CA TYR A 591 -5.19 22.03 19.66
C TYR A 591 -5.00 22.85 20.93
N THR A 592 -5.42 22.33 22.09
CA THR A 592 -5.19 22.98 23.39
C THR A 592 -3.70 23.07 23.71
N CYS A 593 -2.95 21.99 23.52
CA CYS A 593 -1.49 21.97 23.74
C CYS A 593 -0.76 22.98 22.85
N ILE A 594 -1.10 23.04 21.57
CA ILE A 594 -0.49 24.00 20.62
C ILE A 594 -0.81 25.44 21.03
N LEU A 595 -2.09 25.74 21.28
CA LEU A 595 -2.50 27.11 21.60
C LEU A 595 -2.01 27.57 22.97
N ARG A 596 -2.05 26.72 24.02
CA ARG A 596 -1.47 27.04 25.34
C ARG A 596 0.02 27.31 25.23
N GLY A 597 0.74 26.51 24.43
CA GLY A 597 2.15 26.72 24.15
C GLY A 597 2.43 28.09 23.53
N HIS A 598 1.65 28.48 22.53
CA HIS A 598 1.76 29.80 21.87
C HIS A 598 1.39 30.96 22.80
N PHE A 599 0.27 30.84 23.52
CA PHE A 599 -0.26 31.89 24.40
C PHE A 599 0.50 32.04 25.72
N SER A 600 1.48 31.18 26.02
CA SER A 600 2.31 31.23 27.24
C SER A 600 3.02 32.57 27.49
N ILE A 601 3.25 33.39 26.45
CA ILE A 601 3.86 34.73 26.57
C ILE A 601 2.84 35.87 26.61
N PHE A 602 1.54 35.55 26.56
CA PHE A 602 0.45 36.52 26.67
C PHE A 602 0.03 36.66 28.14
N THR A 603 -0.87 37.60 28.41
CA THR A 603 -1.42 37.80 29.76
C THR A 603 -2.15 36.55 30.26
N ASP A 604 -2.18 36.35 31.58
CA ASP A 604 -2.84 35.20 32.21
C ASP A 604 -4.32 35.09 31.79
N GLU A 605 -5.00 36.23 31.66
CA GLU A 605 -6.39 36.30 31.17
C GLU A 605 -6.59 35.71 29.77
N VAL A 606 -5.58 35.84 28.88
CA VAL A 606 -5.61 35.27 27.54
C VAL A 606 -5.29 33.77 27.57
N GLN A 607 -4.45 33.34 28.51
CA GLN A 607 -4.12 31.92 28.66
C GLN A 607 -5.32 31.10 29.15
N GLU A 608 -6.15 31.67 30.03
CA GLU A 608 -7.33 31.00 30.59
C GLU A 608 -8.46 30.73 29.57
N ILE A 609 -8.48 31.43 28.43
CA ILE A 609 -9.54 31.30 27.43
C ILE A 609 -9.29 30.22 26.38
N VAL A 610 -8.07 29.64 26.33
CA VAL A 610 -7.67 28.69 25.28
C VAL A 610 -8.60 27.48 25.22
N ASP A 611 -8.90 26.86 26.36
CA ASP A 611 -9.76 25.66 26.41
C ASP A 611 -11.16 25.97 25.88
N LYS A 612 -11.68 27.17 26.19
CA LYS A 612 -13.00 27.62 25.72
C LYS A 612 -12.99 27.81 24.21
N LEU A 613 -11.95 28.44 23.64
CA LEU A 613 -11.81 28.64 22.20
C LEU A 613 -11.74 27.31 21.45
N VAL A 614 -10.97 26.34 21.96
CA VAL A 614 -10.86 25.01 21.34
C VAL A 614 -12.21 24.30 21.38
N GLN A 615 -12.90 24.30 22.52
CA GLN A 615 -14.22 23.67 22.64
C GLN A 615 -15.24 24.30 21.68
N MET A 616 -15.32 25.63 21.62
CA MET A 616 -16.20 26.34 20.68
C MET A 616 -15.90 25.98 19.23
N THR A 617 -14.61 25.87 18.87
CA THR A 617 -14.19 25.50 17.51
C THR A 617 -14.63 24.07 17.16
N LEU A 618 -14.48 23.13 18.08
CA LEU A 618 -14.87 21.73 17.89
C LEU A 618 -16.39 21.57 17.82
N ASP A 619 -17.14 22.29 18.66
CA ASP A 619 -18.60 22.27 18.64
C ASP A 619 -19.16 22.83 17.32
N LEU A 620 -18.62 23.96 16.84
CA LEU A 620 -18.97 24.50 15.53
C LEU A 620 -18.61 23.54 14.39
N TYR A 621 -17.48 22.85 14.48
CA TYR A 621 -17.07 21.87 13.48
C TYR A 621 -18.00 20.66 13.41
N LYS A 622 -18.52 20.19 14.55
CA LYS A 622 -19.55 19.13 14.57
C LYS A 622 -20.83 19.57 13.88
N ILE A 623 -21.30 20.77 14.19
CA ILE A 623 -22.50 21.36 13.57
C ILE A 623 -22.29 21.47 12.06
N LEU A 624 -21.11 21.96 11.65
CA LEU A 624 -20.73 22.10 10.24
C LEU A 624 -20.79 20.76 9.48
N ILE A 625 -20.24 19.69 10.05
CA ILE A 625 -20.28 18.35 9.43
C ILE A 625 -21.71 17.80 9.36
N ALA A 626 -22.51 18.03 10.39
CA ALA A 626 -23.86 17.47 10.49
C ALA A 626 -24.88 18.20 9.61
N GLU A 627 -24.84 19.54 9.59
CA GLU A 627 -25.86 20.38 8.96
C GLU A 627 -25.49 20.85 7.56
N LEU A 628 -24.20 20.91 7.23
CA LEU A 628 -23.69 21.38 5.94
C LEU A 628 -22.86 20.32 5.19
N PRO A 629 -23.42 19.12 4.92
CA PRO A 629 -22.71 18.09 4.18
C PRO A 629 -22.52 18.46 2.69
N PRO A 630 -21.51 17.89 2.02
CA PRO A 630 -21.31 18.12 0.59
C PRO A 630 -22.50 17.58 -0.21
N THR A 631 -23.08 18.42 -1.06
CA THR A 631 -24.14 18.04 -2.01
C THR A 631 -23.69 18.33 -3.45
N PRO A 632 -24.34 17.81 -4.50
CA PRO A 632 -23.96 18.14 -5.88
C PRO A 632 -23.94 19.65 -6.19
N ALA A 633 -24.80 20.44 -5.52
CA ALA A 633 -24.83 21.90 -5.64
C ALA A 633 -23.75 22.60 -4.76
N LYS A 634 -23.30 21.93 -3.69
CA LYS A 634 -22.35 22.42 -2.68
C LYS A 634 -21.19 21.44 -2.53
N PHE A 635 -20.59 21.01 -3.65
CA PHE A 635 -19.60 19.93 -3.66
C PHE A 635 -18.28 20.33 -2.97
N HIS A 636 -18.03 21.64 -2.85
CA HIS A 636 -16.86 22.21 -2.18
C HIS A 636 -17.02 22.33 -0.66
N TYR A 637 -18.18 21.96 -0.10
CA TYR A 637 -18.42 21.90 1.36
C TYR A 637 -17.78 20.64 1.96
N ILE A 638 -16.47 20.51 1.75
CA ILE A 638 -15.67 19.42 2.29
C ILE A 638 -14.82 20.01 3.41
N PHE A 639 -15.29 19.80 4.64
CA PHE A 639 -14.60 20.24 5.85
C PHE A 639 -13.85 19.06 6.47
N ASN A 640 -12.58 19.29 6.79
CA ASN A 640 -11.71 18.26 7.39
C ASN A 640 -10.76 18.88 8.43
N LEU A 641 -9.94 18.06 9.08
CA LEU A 641 -9.01 18.53 10.12
C LEU A 641 -8.02 19.60 9.63
N ARG A 642 -7.74 19.71 8.32
CA ARG A 642 -6.90 20.80 7.80
C ARG A 642 -7.56 22.17 7.99
N ASP A 643 -8.88 22.23 8.06
CA ASP A 643 -9.61 23.48 8.31
C ASP A 643 -9.47 23.91 9.77
N LEU A 644 -9.62 22.98 10.71
CA LEU A 644 -9.32 23.22 12.12
C LEU A 644 -7.85 23.64 12.31
N SER A 645 -6.92 22.96 11.62
CA SER A 645 -5.51 23.32 11.62
C SER A 645 -5.24 24.72 11.06
N ARG A 646 -5.99 25.17 10.04
CA ARG A 646 -5.86 26.54 9.51
C ARG A 646 -6.35 27.60 10.50
N ILE A 647 -7.44 27.33 11.21
CA ILE A 647 -7.96 28.23 12.26
C ILE A 647 -6.94 28.34 13.38
N ALA A 648 -6.45 27.21 13.89
CA ALA A 648 -5.41 27.18 14.91
C ALA A 648 -4.11 27.88 14.43
N HIS A 649 -3.70 27.65 13.18
CA HIS A 649 -2.54 28.32 12.59
C HIS A 649 -2.72 29.84 12.56
N GLY A 650 -3.90 30.34 12.14
CA GLY A 650 -4.21 31.77 12.17
C GLY A 650 -4.06 32.37 13.57
N LEU A 651 -4.54 31.66 14.60
CA LEU A 651 -4.37 32.07 15.99
C LEU A 651 -2.92 32.10 16.45
N THR A 652 -2.07 31.16 15.99
CA THR A 652 -0.64 31.14 16.31
C THR A 652 0.16 32.28 15.65
N LEU A 653 -0.45 33.05 14.75
CA LEU A 653 0.19 34.25 14.17
C LEU A 653 -0.07 35.52 15.00
N THR A 654 -0.87 35.43 16.06
CA THR A 654 -1.10 36.55 16.98
C THR A 654 0.17 36.89 17.76
N CYS A 655 0.34 38.17 18.10
CA CYS A 655 1.45 38.64 18.93
C CYS A 655 0.94 39.42 20.16
N PRO A 656 1.60 39.31 21.32
CA PRO A 656 1.15 39.98 22.55
C PRO A 656 1.18 41.51 22.45
N ALA A 657 2.00 42.07 21.56
CA ALA A 657 2.09 43.51 21.36
C ALA A 657 0.80 44.10 20.76
N LEU A 658 0.06 43.33 19.97
CA LEU A 658 -1.17 43.76 19.30
C LEU A 658 -2.43 43.19 19.95
N PHE A 659 -2.33 42.00 20.57
CA PHE A 659 -3.45 41.28 21.16
C PHE A 659 -3.27 41.21 22.67
N THR A 660 -3.45 42.35 23.33
CA THR A 660 -3.29 42.49 24.80
C THR A 660 -4.55 42.12 25.58
N GLU A 661 -5.72 42.21 24.96
CA GLU A 661 -7.02 42.02 25.61
C GLU A 661 -7.72 40.76 25.10
N VAL A 662 -8.45 40.10 25.99
CA VAL A 662 -9.20 38.87 25.68
C VAL A 662 -10.18 39.09 24.51
N ARG A 663 -10.89 40.22 24.49
CA ARG A 663 -11.83 40.57 23.40
C ARG A 663 -11.16 40.59 22.01
N ALA A 664 -9.90 41.00 21.93
CA ALA A 664 -9.15 41.05 20.68
C ALA A 664 -8.83 39.64 20.17
N VAL A 665 -8.44 38.74 21.07
CA VAL A 665 -8.13 37.33 20.75
C VAL A 665 -9.39 36.57 20.34
N VAL A 666 -10.50 36.74 21.07
CA VAL A 666 -11.79 36.11 20.71
C VAL A 666 -12.31 36.63 19.37
N ARG A 667 -12.14 37.93 19.08
CA ARG A 667 -12.49 38.50 17.77
C ARG A 667 -11.60 37.94 16.65
N CYS A 668 -10.31 37.75 16.90
CA CYS A 668 -9.39 37.10 15.95
C CYS A 668 -9.84 35.66 15.66
N TRP A 669 -10.17 34.89 16.69
CA TRP A 669 -10.72 33.53 16.53
C TRP A 669 -11.98 33.52 15.65
N ARG A 670 -12.95 34.40 15.93
CA ARG A 670 -14.17 34.53 15.12
C ARG A 670 -13.81 34.81 13.66
N ASN A 671 -12.92 35.77 13.40
CA ASN A 671 -12.50 36.13 12.06
C ASN A 671 -11.83 34.95 11.32
N GLU A 672 -10.96 34.22 11.99
CA GLU A 672 -10.32 33.03 11.41
C GLU A 672 -11.33 31.92 11.12
N PHE A 673 -12.31 31.71 12.01
CA PHE A 673 -13.40 30.76 11.75
C PHE A 673 -14.22 31.18 10.52
N THR A 674 -14.67 32.43 10.46
CA THR A 674 -15.42 32.97 9.32
C THR A 674 -14.62 32.84 8.02
N ARG A 675 -13.34 33.24 8.03
CA ARG A 675 -12.45 33.17 6.86
C ARG A 675 -12.25 31.75 6.34
N VAL A 676 -12.07 30.79 7.25
CA VAL A 676 -11.78 29.41 6.85
C VAL A 676 -13.05 28.67 6.44
N VAL A 677 -14.18 28.92 7.11
CA VAL A 677 -15.43 28.17 6.96
C VAL A 677 -16.48 28.97 6.20
N CYS A 678 -16.91 30.11 6.74
CA CYS A 678 -18.04 30.88 6.21
C CYS A 678 -17.78 31.43 4.80
N ASP A 679 -16.55 31.82 4.46
CA ASP A 679 -16.21 32.30 3.11
C ASP A 679 -16.46 31.25 2.00
N ARG A 680 -16.61 29.97 2.35
CA ARG A 680 -16.95 28.89 1.39
C ARG A 680 -18.45 28.75 1.17
N LEU A 681 -19.27 29.33 2.05
CA LEU A 681 -20.72 29.19 2.01
C LEU A 681 -21.31 30.02 0.87
N ILE A 682 -22.25 29.45 0.13
CA ILE A 682 -22.82 30.08 -1.07
C ILE A 682 -24.21 30.67 -0.86
N SER A 683 -25.00 30.14 0.08
CA SER A 683 -26.37 30.60 0.31
C SER A 683 -26.45 31.45 1.56
N ASP A 684 -27.20 32.55 1.49
CA ASP A 684 -27.45 33.45 2.62
C ASP A 684 -28.01 32.68 3.83
N ALA A 685 -28.87 31.69 3.60
CA ALA A 685 -29.39 30.82 4.65
C ALA A 685 -28.30 30.03 5.39
N ASP A 686 -27.24 29.57 4.71
CA ASP A 686 -26.14 28.86 5.37
C ASP A 686 -25.26 29.85 6.17
N HIS A 687 -25.07 31.06 5.63
CA HIS A 687 -24.35 32.15 6.31
C HIS A 687 -25.08 32.58 7.58
N GLU A 688 -26.40 32.78 7.51
CA GLU A 688 -27.24 33.11 8.65
C GLU A 688 -27.23 32.00 9.71
N LEU A 689 -27.32 30.74 9.28
CA LEU A 689 -27.25 29.57 10.16
C LEU A 689 -25.92 29.52 10.93
N MET A 690 -24.79 29.60 10.23
CA MET A 690 -23.48 29.57 10.89
C MET A 690 -23.24 30.80 11.76
N SER A 691 -23.69 31.98 11.32
CA SER A 691 -23.60 33.22 12.11
C SER A 691 -24.42 33.13 13.40
N ALA A 692 -25.61 32.52 13.35
CA ALA A 692 -26.43 32.29 14.54
C ALA A 692 -25.78 31.33 15.53
N HIS A 693 -25.11 30.27 15.06
CA HIS A 693 -24.36 29.35 15.93
C HIS A 693 -23.14 30.03 16.56
N VAL A 694 -22.37 30.79 15.78
CA VAL A 694 -21.24 31.58 16.30
C VAL A 694 -21.71 32.59 17.34
N TYR A 695 -22.81 33.31 17.08
CA TYR A 695 -23.43 34.24 18.02
C TYR A 695 -23.76 33.55 19.34
N THR A 696 -24.50 32.43 19.27
CA THR A 696 -24.94 31.66 20.43
C THR A 696 -23.78 31.23 21.30
N LEU A 697 -22.70 30.69 20.69
CA LEU A 697 -21.53 30.25 21.43
C LEU A 697 -20.75 31.41 22.04
N VAL A 698 -20.57 32.53 21.32
CA VAL A 698 -19.89 33.72 21.86
C VAL A 698 -20.65 34.28 23.06
N THR A 699 -21.98 34.41 22.97
CA THR A 699 -22.80 34.89 24.11
C THR A 699 -22.77 33.91 25.29
N GLN A 700 -22.70 32.61 25.02
CA GLN A 700 -22.62 31.59 26.07
C GLN A 700 -21.28 31.59 26.82
N TYR A 701 -20.16 31.67 26.10
CA TYR A 701 -18.80 31.53 26.68
C TYR A 701 -18.15 32.88 27.05
N PHE A 702 -18.55 33.98 26.38
CA PHE A 702 -17.98 35.33 26.53
C PHE A 702 -19.06 36.43 26.54
N PRO A 703 -20.05 36.39 27.46
CA PRO A 703 -21.17 37.35 27.47
C PRO A 703 -20.74 38.81 27.64
N GLU A 704 -19.64 39.08 28.35
CA GLU A 704 -19.15 40.43 28.62
C GLU A 704 -18.39 41.07 27.43
N GLN A 705 -18.04 40.27 26.41
CA GLN A 705 -17.20 40.70 25.29
C GLN A 705 -17.97 40.72 23.95
N GLU A 706 -19.23 40.28 23.95
CA GLU A 706 -20.11 40.13 22.79
C GLU A 706 -20.13 41.35 21.84
N PRO A 707 -20.32 42.62 22.30
CA PRO A 707 -20.53 43.74 21.39
C PRO A 707 -19.29 44.06 20.52
N VAL A 708 -18.09 43.83 21.06
CA VAL A 708 -16.83 44.12 20.37
C VAL A 708 -16.38 42.92 19.53
N VAL A 709 -16.61 41.71 20.04
CA VAL A 709 -16.27 40.47 19.33
C VAL A 709 -17.10 40.32 18.06
N LEU A 710 -18.37 40.72 18.07
CA LEU A 710 -19.28 40.60 16.92
C LEU A 710 -19.25 41.78 15.95
N ALA A 711 -18.55 42.87 16.26
CA ALA A 711 -18.41 44.01 15.36
C ALA A 711 -17.76 43.59 14.03
N GLU A 712 -18.45 43.86 12.91
CA GLU A 712 -17.93 43.66 11.57
C GLU A 712 -16.73 44.59 11.31
N THR A 713 -15.74 44.09 10.58
CA THR A 713 -14.58 44.89 10.18
C THR A 713 -14.98 45.71 8.95
N VAL A 714 -15.32 46.98 9.15
CA VAL A 714 -15.54 47.91 8.02
C VAL A 714 -14.17 48.38 7.54
N LEU A 715 -13.72 47.89 6.37
CA LEU A 715 -12.55 48.46 5.70
C LEU A 715 -12.94 49.84 5.14
N PRO A 716 -12.20 50.92 5.44
CA PRO A 716 -12.46 52.23 4.85
C PRO A 716 -12.28 52.19 3.32
N GLU A 717 -13.17 52.85 2.56
CA GLU A 717 -13.13 52.91 1.09
C GLU A 717 -11.78 53.40 0.53
N GLU A 718 -10.99 54.15 1.29
CA GLU A 718 -9.67 54.66 0.89
C GLU A 718 -8.62 53.57 0.59
N TYR A 719 -8.83 52.33 1.05
CA TYR A 719 -7.95 51.18 0.75
C TYR A 719 -8.33 50.42 -0.53
N LEU A 720 -9.48 50.72 -1.14
CA LEU A 720 -9.91 50.11 -2.41
C LEU A 720 -9.40 50.88 -3.64
N ASP A 721 -9.01 52.15 -3.47
CA ASP A 721 -8.56 53.05 -4.54
C ASP A 721 -7.02 53.31 -4.56
N GLY A 722 -6.22 52.36 -4.05
CA GLY A 722 -4.76 52.45 -4.09
C GLY A 722 -4.15 52.02 -5.43
N GLU A 723 -3.46 52.94 -6.10
CA GLU A 723 -2.84 52.84 -7.43
C GLU A 723 -2.13 51.50 -7.77
N GLU A 724 -2.34 51.06 -9.02
CA GLU A 724 -1.61 49.99 -9.71
C GLU A 724 -0.08 50.19 -9.59
N GLY A 725 0.58 49.54 -8.62
CA GLY A 725 2.00 49.84 -8.43
C GLY A 725 2.86 48.97 -7.55
N THR A 726 2.37 47.96 -6.81
CA THR A 726 3.28 47.03 -6.10
C THR A 726 2.65 45.65 -5.88
N ASN A 727 2.99 44.70 -6.74
CA ASN A 727 2.84 43.28 -6.47
C ASN A 727 3.81 42.88 -5.34
N LYS A 728 3.33 42.79 -4.08
CA LYS A 728 3.80 41.90 -2.99
C LYS A 728 3.21 42.29 -1.63
N THR A 729 1.92 42.06 -1.41
CA THR A 729 1.33 41.89 -0.06
C THR A 729 0.00 41.15 -0.22
N HIS A 730 0.06 39.82 -0.25
CA HIS A 730 -1.10 38.97 0.03
C HIS A 730 -0.76 38.21 1.29
N GLY A 731 -1.33 38.62 2.42
CA GLY A 731 -1.20 37.90 3.70
C GLY A 731 -0.84 38.78 4.90
N LEU A 732 -1.53 39.90 5.10
CA LEU A 732 -1.41 40.71 6.32
C LEU A 732 -2.80 41.25 6.67
N PHE A 733 -3.40 40.76 7.75
CA PHE A 733 -4.70 41.22 8.25
C PHE A 733 -4.52 42.36 9.25
N VAL A 734 -5.21 43.46 8.97
CA VAL A 734 -5.39 44.60 9.88
C VAL A 734 -6.49 44.25 10.88
N CYS A 735 -6.14 44.07 12.15
CA CYS A 735 -7.11 43.99 13.24
C CYS A 735 -7.33 45.41 13.77
N LEU A 736 -8.39 46.09 13.34
CA LEU A 736 -8.77 47.41 13.87
C LEU A 736 -9.32 47.23 15.30
N ILE A 737 -8.50 47.61 16.29
CA ILE A 737 -8.89 47.75 17.68
C ILE A 737 -8.89 49.26 17.97
N ASP A 738 -10.07 49.80 18.29
CA ASP A 738 -10.31 51.16 18.79
C ASP A 738 -9.69 52.31 17.95
N GLY A 739 -10.00 52.37 16.65
CA GLY A 739 -9.71 53.54 15.81
C GLY A 739 -8.24 53.89 15.62
N SER A 740 -7.32 53.04 16.08
CA SER A 740 -5.88 53.17 15.86
C SER A 740 -5.41 52.04 14.94
N THR A 741 -5.07 52.42 13.71
CA THR A 741 -4.59 51.51 12.68
C THR A 741 -3.19 51.05 13.03
N THR A 742 -3.01 49.77 13.33
CA THR A 742 -1.68 49.14 13.29
C THR A 742 -1.68 48.13 12.15
N VAL A 743 -0.94 48.45 11.10
CA VAL A 743 -0.71 47.59 9.94
C VAL A 743 0.31 46.54 10.36
N VAL A 744 -0.06 45.26 10.29
CA VAL A 744 0.90 44.14 10.34
C VAL A 744 1.49 43.97 8.96
#